data_AF-A0A1I2HI23-F1
#
_entry.id   AF-A0A1I2HI23-F1
#
_cell.length_a   1.000
_cell.length_b   1.000
_cell.length_c   1.000
_cell.angle_alpha   90.00
_cell.angle_beta   90.00
_cell.angle_gamma   90.00
#
_symmetry.space_group_name_H-M   'P 1'
#
loop_
_entity.id
_entity.type
_entity.pdbx_description
1 polymer ?
#
loop_
_entity_poly.entity_id
_entity_poly.type
_entity_poly.pdbx_seq_one_letter_code
_entity_poly.pdbx_strand_id
1 'polypeptide(L)'
;MAITFTVEPCEGNKVIYQRVAPTTKGGPSVGTLYFYLRIKNTGAPATLTMITVTFPDSPELPRLYPRNRVIETTADAGATEDVWLVDNEVIKLTKSPKRIKISLVFAGSSEVVTRELDLGPHTVSYRFFARPEDIETYGEYIELDSGHAGDGGGQFYAQDASALGWTDGKLKATKQGQADSDNYYGFGRPIYAMGDGLVLLADDSHEDNPAAGRRVVNRMPGTWQSKEKVRDIAVACLRRRLSDTVVSNRIVVATLNTQNSLRLTALEQDDRATTVKFLSEVVGDPADAIEIVALGGAFVVTASRSGQTTRFVLWELTLAGTLAERHAFEITGTTLEVRMVALSSSLLLLAVRTTAGTLTLSLRELVGKQLQPAIGEHKLGYVGAFSLVRFDSMRVAAAVYSTGGPLKVIAFQIAGKAGNYTIERTGEAYDDTANEISAVDLSGPDRFGTAVRQVDGKLVFIVWEAKDGKVTKVCEYANNENAQQIRSVPFKKKALAVFHRTIPGKLRLTTLEVDETHAYQLADDNETYGSMDLYAVDRLDTAQPTLVTVVRTNEETAKLILWQFSYNNFIKILYGNEIVSCVHLKQGSIPGWIKDQLKTGKPVPVKASHMIGRLGHSGSSGGPHLHIQASRVKQALLADLPDLMRRMKADEDVSVIRPIQFHGALAMANSGVKPGGAGANPGLGELEGMGAYFSEYVVLPLKE
;
A
#
# COMPACT_ATOMS: atom_id res chain seq x y z
N MET A 1 -35.28 10.81 9.19
CA MET A 1 -33.99 10.09 9.10
C MET A 1 -32.90 11.00 9.67
N ALA A 2 -31.93 10.52 10.44
CA ALA A 2 -30.88 11.37 11.04
C ALA A 2 -29.58 11.35 10.21
N ILE A 3 -29.73 11.58 8.90
CA ILE A 3 -28.61 11.61 7.96
C ILE A 3 -28.37 13.04 7.49
N THR A 4 -27.11 13.45 7.51
CA THR A 4 -26.63 14.71 6.91
C THR A 4 -25.41 14.42 6.04
N PHE A 5 -25.11 15.30 5.09
CA PHE A 5 -23.90 15.17 4.30
C PHE A 5 -23.29 16.53 3.92
N THR A 6 -22.00 16.49 3.60
CA THR A 6 -21.26 17.59 2.95
C THR A 6 -20.68 17.10 1.63
N VAL A 7 -20.29 18.04 0.77
CA VAL A 7 -19.77 17.78 -0.57
C VAL A 7 -18.39 18.39 -0.66
N GLU A 8 -17.44 17.68 -1.24
CA GLU A 8 -16.10 18.22 -1.55
C GLU A 8 -15.67 17.75 -2.95
N PRO A 9 -14.94 18.57 -3.71
CA PRO A 9 -14.32 19.84 -3.30
C PRO A 9 -15.29 21.04 -3.26
N CYS A 10 -15.24 21.83 -2.17
CA CYS A 10 -16.00 23.07 -2.01
C CYS A 10 -15.15 24.27 -1.60
N GLU A 11 -15.55 25.49 -1.97
CA GLU A 11 -15.07 26.78 -1.45
C GLU A 11 -16.24 27.49 -0.76
N GLY A 12 -16.26 27.46 0.58
CA GLY A 12 -17.45 27.89 1.33
C GLY A 12 -18.66 27.01 1.00
N ASN A 13 -19.72 27.61 0.46
CA ASN A 13 -20.94 26.90 0.03
C ASN A 13 -20.96 26.55 -1.47
N LYS A 14 -19.82 26.72 -2.16
CA LYS A 14 -19.70 26.54 -3.60
C LYS A 14 -18.95 25.24 -3.92
N VAL A 15 -19.60 24.29 -4.55
CA VAL A 15 -18.94 23.14 -5.18
C VAL A 15 -18.10 23.65 -6.33
N ILE A 16 -16.86 23.18 -6.46
CA ILE A 16 -15.95 23.65 -7.52
C ILE A 16 -15.72 22.58 -8.57
N TYR A 17 -15.62 23.01 -9.84
CA TYR A 17 -15.28 22.16 -10.98
C TYR A 17 -13.98 22.63 -11.64
N GLN A 18 -13.29 21.74 -12.33
CA GLN A 18 -12.11 22.07 -13.15
C GLN A 18 -12.55 22.64 -14.49
N ARG A 19 -12.02 23.80 -14.89
CA ARG A 19 -12.12 24.24 -16.29
C ARG A 19 -11.18 23.40 -17.14
N VAL A 20 -11.66 22.89 -18.27
CA VAL A 20 -10.87 22.07 -19.18
C VAL A 20 -10.53 22.87 -20.42
N ALA A 21 -9.28 22.76 -20.84
CA ALA A 21 -8.81 23.37 -22.08
C ALA A 21 -9.62 22.87 -23.29
N PRO A 22 -9.98 23.74 -24.25
CA PRO A 22 -10.50 23.28 -25.52
C PRO A 22 -9.49 22.40 -26.27
N THR A 23 -9.97 21.38 -27.00
CA THR A 23 -9.10 20.51 -27.80
C THR A 23 -8.39 21.25 -28.93
N THR A 24 -8.92 22.39 -29.36
CA THR A 24 -8.29 23.32 -30.30
C THR A 24 -8.60 24.76 -29.91
N LYS A 25 -7.70 25.68 -30.26
CA LYS A 25 -7.86 27.11 -30.05
C LYS A 25 -9.23 27.62 -30.53
N GLY A 26 -9.95 28.30 -29.64
CA GLY A 26 -11.28 28.83 -29.92
C GLY A 26 -12.42 27.81 -29.81
N GLY A 27 -12.14 26.55 -29.48
CA GLY A 27 -13.14 25.54 -29.18
C GLY A 27 -13.97 25.85 -27.92
N PRO A 28 -15.07 25.12 -27.68
CA PRO A 28 -15.95 25.37 -26.55
C PRO A 28 -15.23 25.08 -25.21
N SER A 29 -15.40 25.97 -24.24
CA SER A 29 -15.01 25.71 -22.86
C SER A 29 -15.93 24.64 -22.27
N VAL A 30 -15.34 23.62 -21.66
CA VAL A 30 -16.07 22.60 -20.87
C VAL A 30 -15.52 22.55 -19.45
N GLY A 31 -16.26 21.94 -18.54
CA GLY A 31 -15.84 21.70 -17.17
C GLY A 31 -15.87 20.22 -16.81
N THR A 32 -15.04 19.83 -15.85
CA THR A 32 -15.05 18.51 -15.23
C THR A 32 -15.44 18.66 -13.77
N LEU A 33 -16.55 18.03 -13.38
CA LEU A 33 -16.99 17.98 -12.00
C LEU A 33 -16.89 16.54 -11.48
N TYR A 34 -16.13 16.41 -10.39
CA TYR A 34 -16.00 15.22 -9.58
C TYR A 34 -15.98 15.60 -8.12
N PHE A 35 -16.69 14.85 -7.30
CA PHE A 35 -16.85 15.12 -5.88
C PHE A 35 -17.02 13.83 -5.09
N TYR A 36 -16.91 13.94 -3.77
CA TYR A 36 -17.37 12.92 -2.84
C TYR A 36 -18.31 13.52 -1.81
N LEU A 37 -19.11 12.65 -1.21
CA LEU A 37 -20.05 12.97 -0.15
C LEU A 37 -19.48 12.48 1.17
N ARG A 38 -19.35 13.38 2.13
CA ARG A 38 -19.07 12.97 3.51
C ARG A 38 -20.39 12.87 4.26
N ILE A 39 -20.86 11.64 4.46
CA ILE A 39 -22.17 11.31 5.04
C ILE A 39 -22.02 11.00 6.52
N LYS A 40 -22.89 11.57 7.34
CA LYS A 40 -23.02 11.29 8.77
C LYS A 40 -24.39 10.70 9.04
N ASN A 41 -24.44 9.53 9.67
CA ASN A 41 -25.66 8.87 10.11
C ASN A 41 -25.68 8.70 11.64
N THR A 42 -26.59 9.40 12.31
CA THR A 42 -26.81 9.26 13.77
C THR A 42 -28.09 8.49 14.10
N GLY A 43 -28.76 7.91 13.10
CA GLY A 43 -29.92 7.04 13.26
C GLY A 43 -29.53 5.57 13.13
N ALA A 44 -30.49 4.69 12.82
CA ALA A 44 -30.22 3.29 12.49
C ALA A 44 -29.42 3.17 11.16
N PRO A 45 -28.69 2.07 10.93
CA PRO A 45 -28.01 1.84 9.66
C PRO A 45 -29.00 1.92 8.49
N ALA A 46 -28.57 2.53 7.38
CA ALA A 46 -29.45 2.74 6.24
C ALA A 46 -28.71 2.52 4.91
N THR A 47 -29.35 1.83 3.97
CA THR A 47 -28.76 1.55 2.66
C THR A 47 -29.03 2.69 1.69
N LEU A 48 -27.98 3.42 1.29
CA LEU A 48 -28.00 4.37 0.19
C LEU A 48 -28.23 3.62 -1.12
N THR A 49 -29.30 3.97 -1.84
CA THR A 49 -29.71 3.30 -3.10
C THR A 49 -29.52 4.16 -4.34
N MET A 50 -29.51 5.49 -4.19
CA MET A 50 -29.35 6.41 -5.31
C MET A 50 -28.73 7.73 -4.87
N ILE A 51 -27.81 8.25 -5.69
CA ILE A 51 -27.39 9.65 -5.65
C ILE A 51 -27.91 10.30 -6.95
N THR A 52 -28.69 11.35 -6.81
CA THR A 52 -29.22 12.14 -7.93
C THR A 52 -28.56 13.51 -7.95
N VAL A 53 -28.01 13.90 -9.10
CA VAL A 53 -27.41 15.22 -9.32
C VAL A 53 -28.17 15.95 -10.41
N THR A 54 -28.63 17.18 -10.12
CA THR A 54 -29.29 18.05 -11.10
C THR A 54 -28.71 19.46 -11.06
N PHE A 55 -28.96 20.22 -12.14
CA PHE A 55 -28.47 21.59 -12.31
C PHE A 55 -29.67 22.52 -12.53
N PRO A 56 -30.30 23.04 -11.46
CA PRO A 56 -31.61 23.69 -11.54
C PRO A 56 -31.67 24.92 -12.47
N ASP A 57 -30.54 25.57 -12.72
CA ASP A 57 -30.41 26.78 -13.53
C ASP A 57 -29.77 26.52 -14.90
N SER A 58 -29.71 25.27 -15.34
CA SER A 58 -29.00 24.87 -16.55
C SER A 58 -29.74 23.76 -17.29
N PRO A 59 -29.63 23.68 -18.63
CA PRO A 59 -30.15 22.56 -19.41
C PRO A 59 -29.30 21.30 -19.30
N GLU A 60 -28.27 21.28 -18.45
CA GLU A 60 -27.49 20.07 -18.17
C GLU A 60 -28.40 18.94 -17.67
N LEU A 61 -28.28 17.77 -18.31
CA LEU A 61 -29.10 16.61 -17.96
C LEU A 61 -28.82 16.17 -16.52
N PRO A 62 -29.83 15.65 -15.79
CA PRO A 62 -29.62 14.96 -14.52
C PRO A 62 -28.60 13.81 -14.64
N ARG A 63 -27.96 13.48 -13.52
CA ARG A 63 -27.18 12.24 -13.37
C ARG A 63 -27.77 11.42 -12.22
N LEU A 64 -27.86 10.11 -12.43
CA LEU A 64 -28.41 9.14 -11.50
C LEU A 64 -27.35 8.08 -11.26
N TYR A 65 -26.96 7.91 -10.01
CA TYR A 65 -25.90 7.00 -9.60
C TYR A 65 -26.47 5.97 -8.63
N PRO A 66 -26.85 4.77 -9.12
CA PRO A 66 -27.30 3.69 -8.26
C PRO A 66 -26.23 3.33 -7.23
N ARG A 67 -26.66 2.98 -6.03
CA ARG A 67 -25.81 2.55 -4.93
C ARG A 67 -26.41 1.32 -4.26
N ASN A 68 -25.56 0.57 -3.58
CA ASN A 68 -25.96 -0.46 -2.64
C ASN A 68 -25.01 -0.40 -1.46
N ARG A 69 -25.06 0.73 -0.73
CA ARG A 69 -24.09 1.04 0.32
C ARG A 69 -24.79 1.24 1.65
N VAL A 70 -24.50 0.38 2.62
CA VAL A 70 -24.98 0.56 4.00
C VAL A 70 -24.17 1.67 4.65
N ILE A 71 -24.86 2.72 5.09
CA ILE A 71 -24.29 3.79 5.90
C ILE A 71 -24.55 3.46 7.36
N GLU A 72 -23.51 3.00 8.04
CA GLU A 72 -23.59 2.52 9.42
C GLU A 72 -23.91 3.65 10.43
N THR A 73 -24.47 3.26 11.58
CA THR A 73 -24.68 4.20 12.69
C THR A 73 -23.34 4.60 13.28
N THR A 74 -23.14 5.90 13.42
CA THR A 74 -21.94 6.45 14.04
C THR A 74 -22.12 6.42 15.57
N ALA A 75 -21.50 5.45 16.25
CA ALA A 75 -21.52 5.39 17.73
C ALA A 75 -20.83 6.61 18.36
N ASP A 76 -19.84 7.16 17.66
CA ASP A 76 -19.18 8.42 17.99
C ASP A 76 -19.81 9.57 17.20
N ALA A 77 -20.19 10.65 17.89
CA ALA A 77 -20.87 11.82 17.33
C ALA A 77 -20.09 12.58 16.22
N GLY A 78 -18.95 12.07 15.75
CA GLY A 78 -18.10 12.65 14.71
C GLY A 78 -17.69 11.69 13.58
N ALA A 79 -18.01 10.39 13.64
CA ALA A 79 -17.63 9.49 12.55
C ALA A 79 -18.44 9.84 11.28
N THR A 80 -17.79 9.72 10.12
CA THR A 80 -18.38 10.01 8.82
C THR A 80 -17.89 9.00 7.80
N GLU A 81 -18.72 8.71 6.81
CA GLU A 81 -18.36 7.85 5.69
C GLU A 81 -18.21 8.70 4.41
N ASP A 82 -17.08 8.55 3.73
CA ASP A 82 -16.83 9.22 2.45
C ASP A 82 -17.30 8.32 1.30
N VAL A 83 -18.31 8.77 0.56
CA VAL A 83 -18.87 8.12 -0.62
C VAL A 83 -18.44 8.89 -1.86
N TRP A 84 -17.51 8.31 -2.60
CA TRP A 84 -16.97 8.88 -3.84
C TRP A 84 -17.89 8.62 -5.03
N LEU A 85 -17.83 9.50 -6.03
CA LEU A 85 -18.20 9.10 -7.39
C LEU A 85 -17.18 8.06 -7.88
N VAL A 86 -17.63 7.05 -8.60
CA VAL A 86 -16.70 6.11 -9.28
C VAL A 86 -16.30 6.67 -10.65
N ASP A 87 -15.32 6.05 -11.30
CA ASP A 87 -14.55 6.68 -12.38
C ASP A 87 -15.40 7.06 -13.60
N ASN A 88 -16.38 6.21 -13.93
CA ASN A 88 -17.31 6.44 -15.03
C ASN A 88 -18.46 7.41 -14.68
N GLU A 89 -18.47 7.98 -13.47
CA GLU A 89 -19.51 8.90 -12.99
C GLU A 89 -19.11 10.37 -13.05
N VAL A 90 -17.91 10.68 -13.54
CA VAL A 90 -17.46 12.05 -13.78
C VAL A 90 -18.49 12.84 -14.60
N ILE A 91 -18.76 14.08 -14.19
CA ILE A 91 -19.70 14.95 -14.88
C ILE A 91 -18.95 15.91 -15.79
N LYS A 92 -19.10 15.69 -17.10
CA LYS A 92 -18.75 16.68 -18.12
C LYS A 92 -19.81 17.78 -18.16
N LEU A 93 -19.41 19.00 -17.84
CA LEU A 93 -20.22 20.21 -17.94
C LEU A 93 -19.96 20.88 -19.30
N THR A 94 -20.98 20.91 -20.15
CA THR A 94 -20.95 21.59 -21.46
C THR A 94 -21.47 23.02 -21.40
N LYS A 95 -22.15 23.35 -20.30
CA LYS A 95 -22.60 24.69 -19.90
C LYS A 95 -21.93 25.07 -18.57
N SER A 96 -22.13 26.31 -18.13
CA SER A 96 -21.65 26.80 -16.83
C SER A 96 -22.81 26.99 -15.85
N PRO A 97 -23.41 25.90 -15.32
CA PRO A 97 -24.40 26.00 -14.25
C PRO A 97 -23.82 26.74 -13.05
N LYS A 98 -24.66 27.56 -12.39
CA LYS A 98 -24.28 28.26 -11.16
C LYS A 98 -24.79 27.55 -9.92
N ARG A 99 -25.67 26.55 -10.07
CA ARG A 99 -26.19 25.76 -8.95
C ARG A 99 -26.13 24.26 -9.24
N ILE A 100 -25.97 23.49 -8.17
CA ILE A 100 -26.02 22.04 -8.18
C ILE A 100 -26.93 21.56 -7.05
N LYS A 101 -27.77 20.58 -7.36
CA LYS A 101 -28.64 19.94 -6.38
C LYS A 101 -28.29 18.45 -6.31
N ILE A 102 -27.95 17.99 -5.11
CA ILE A 102 -27.59 16.59 -4.83
C ILE A 102 -28.64 16.03 -3.86
N SER A 103 -29.23 14.90 -4.25
CA SER A 103 -30.28 14.20 -3.49
C SER A 103 -29.89 12.75 -3.25
N LEU A 104 -30.01 12.29 -2.01
CA LEU A 104 -29.70 10.93 -1.58
C LEU A 104 -30.99 10.19 -1.25
N VAL A 105 -31.16 9.01 -1.83
CA VAL A 105 -32.31 8.12 -1.61
C VAL A 105 -31.84 6.88 -0.86
N PHE A 106 -32.60 6.48 0.15
CA PHE A 106 -32.29 5.33 0.99
C PHE A 106 -33.38 4.26 0.92
N ALA A 107 -32.99 2.99 0.98
CA ALA A 107 -33.89 1.85 0.93
C ALA A 107 -34.94 1.93 2.06
N GLY A 108 -36.21 1.70 1.71
CA GLY A 108 -37.32 1.70 2.69
C GLY A 108 -37.70 3.08 3.24
N SER A 109 -37.06 4.16 2.78
CA SER A 109 -37.38 5.53 3.18
C SER A 109 -38.11 6.28 2.06
N SER A 110 -39.16 7.03 2.41
CA SER A 110 -39.79 8.02 1.51
C SER A 110 -39.10 9.39 1.59
N GLU A 111 -38.23 9.60 2.59
CA GLU A 111 -37.48 10.84 2.79
C GLU A 111 -36.24 10.87 1.89
N VAL A 112 -36.07 11.98 1.14
CA VAL A 112 -34.92 12.23 0.27
C VAL A 112 -34.05 13.32 0.89
N VAL A 113 -32.81 12.98 1.27
CA VAL A 113 -31.89 13.94 1.88
C VAL A 113 -31.26 14.78 0.76
N THR A 114 -31.54 16.08 0.73
CA THR A 114 -31.18 16.94 -0.40
C THR A 114 -30.35 18.15 0.05
N ARG A 115 -29.36 18.53 -0.75
CA ARG A 115 -28.68 19.81 -0.66
C ARG A 115 -28.62 20.50 -2.02
N GLU A 116 -28.86 21.81 -2.01
CA GLU A 116 -28.64 22.70 -3.13
C GLU A 116 -27.49 23.65 -2.77
N LEU A 117 -26.50 23.75 -3.66
CA LEU A 117 -25.25 24.45 -3.44
C LEU A 117 -24.95 25.34 -4.63
N ASP A 118 -24.12 26.35 -4.41
CA ASP A 118 -23.53 27.10 -5.53
C ASP A 118 -22.55 26.20 -6.28
N LEU A 119 -22.38 26.43 -7.56
CA LEU A 119 -21.43 25.73 -8.42
C LEU A 119 -20.62 26.76 -9.20
N GLY A 120 -19.31 26.57 -9.26
CA GLY A 120 -18.44 27.45 -10.04
C GLY A 120 -17.10 26.82 -10.38
N PRO A 121 -16.34 27.46 -11.29
CA PRO A 121 -15.00 26.99 -11.59
C PRO A 121 -14.10 27.20 -10.37
N HIS A 122 -13.17 26.28 -10.16
CA HIS A 122 -12.04 26.53 -9.29
C HIS A 122 -11.17 27.66 -9.86
N THR A 123 -10.68 28.54 -9.01
CA THR A 123 -10.09 29.83 -9.41
C THR A 123 -8.58 29.91 -9.22
N VAL A 124 -7.97 28.95 -8.52
CA VAL A 124 -6.50 28.91 -8.38
C VAL A 124 -5.92 28.32 -9.67
N SER A 125 -4.91 29.00 -10.19
CA SER A 125 -4.14 28.57 -11.36
C SER A 125 -2.65 28.67 -11.05
N TYR A 126 -1.92 27.66 -11.49
CA TYR A 126 -0.51 27.46 -11.22
C TYR A 126 0.31 27.77 -12.48
N ARG A 127 1.44 28.44 -12.33
CA ARG A 127 2.35 28.63 -13.47
C ARG A 127 2.79 27.25 -13.96
N PHE A 128 2.90 27.07 -15.27
CA PHE A 128 3.35 25.78 -15.81
C PHE A 128 4.76 25.42 -15.30
N PHE A 129 4.93 24.17 -14.87
CA PHE A 129 6.11 23.67 -14.14
C PHE A 129 7.35 23.43 -15.01
N ALA A 130 7.24 23.67 -16.32
CA ALA A 130 8.30 23.49 -17.30
C ALA A 130 8.55 24.78 -18.07
N ARG A 131 9.72 24.89 -18.69
CA ARG A 131 10.14 26.08 -19.44
C ARG A 131 10.38 25.79 -20.92
N PRO A 132 10.27 26.82 -21.78
CA PRO A 132 10.52 26.67 -23.20
C PRO A 132 11.99 26.42 -23.52
N GLU A 133 12.93 26.91 -22.70
CA GLU A 133 14.37 26.67 -22.92
C GLU A 133 14.77 25.19 -22.76
N ASP A 134 13.97 24.40 -22.05
CA ASP A 134 14.24 22.97 -21.80
C ASP A 134 13.79 22.07 -22.96
N ILE A 135 13.01 22.60 -23.91
CA ILE A 135 12.34 21.82 -24.97
C ILE A 135 13.34 21.16 -25.92
N GLU A 136 14.44 21.85 -26.27
CA GLU A 136 15.45 21.31 -27.19
C GLU A 136 16.15 20.07 -26.62
N THR A 137 16.27 19.98 -25.29
CA THR A 137 16.99 18.88 -24.62
C THR A 137 16.05 17.74 -24.21
N TYR A 138 14.84 18.07 -23.77
CA TYR A 138 13.93 17.12 -23.10
C TYR A 138 12.64 16.86 -23.86
N GLY A 139 12.63 17.06 -25.19
CA GLY A 139 11.47 16.82 -26.04
C GLY A 139 10.63 18.07 -26.29
N GLU A 140 10.00 18.09 -27.47
CA GLU A 140 9.28 19.22 -28.05
C GLU A 140 8.01 19.62 -27.27
N TYR A 141 7.30 18.64 -26.71
CA TYR A 141 6.01 18.84 -26.06
C TYR A 141 5.97 18.19 -24.68
N ILE A 142 5.03 18.61 -23.85
CA ILE A 142 4.63 17.89 -22.64
C ILE A 142 3.22 17.35 -22.86
N GLU A 143 3.05 16.05 -22.72
CA GLU A 143 1.75 15.43 -22.61
C GLU A 143 1.21 15.63 -21.21
N LEU A 144 -0.03 16.12 -21.09
CA LEU A 144 -0.81 16.00 -19.86
C LEU A 144 -1.84 14.91 -20.08
N ASP A 145 -1.70 13.84 -19.29
CA ASP A 145 -2.67 12.77 -19.19
C ASP A 145 -3.45 12.89 -17.88
N SER A 146 -4.76 12.74 -17.98
CA SER A 146 -5.66 12.64 -16.85
C SER A 146 -5.92 11.18 -16.49
N GLY A 147 -4.96 10.27 -16.65
CA GLY A 147 -5.11 8.82 -16.46
C GLY A 147 -5.74 8.44 -15.10
N HIS A 148 -5.49 9.24 -14.07
CA HIS A 148 -6.09 9.09 -12.73
C HIS A 148 -7.60 9.39 -12.64
N ALA A 149 -8.20 9.95 -13.70
CA ALA A 149 -9.65 9.95 -13.89
C ALA A 149 -10.26 8.56 -13.71
N GLY A 150 -9.53 7.52 -14.15
CA GLY A 150 -9.89 6.12 -14.11
C GLY A 150 -9.66 5.43 -12.77
N ASP A 151 -8.92 6.06 -11.85
CA ASP A 151 -8.59 5.49 -10.52
C ASP A 151 -9.49 6.07 -9.41
N GLY A 152 -10.08 7.24 -9.68
CA GLY A 152 -10.99 7.94 -8.79
C GLY A 152 -10.32 8.44 -7.51
N GLY A 153 -11.14 8.73 -6.51
CA GLY A 153 -10.70 9.03 -5.16
C GLY A 153 -9.82 10.28 -5.06
N GLY A 154 -8.76 10.15 -4.26
CA GLY A 154 -7.86 11.23 -3.88
C GLY A 154 -7.03 11.84 -5.02
N GLN A 155 -6.95 11.15 -6.17
CA GLN A 155 -6.06 11.52 -7.28
C GLN A 155 -6.82 11.96 -8.53
N PHE A 156 -8.15 12.02 -8.48
CA PHE A 156 -8.97 12.27 -9.66
C PHE A 156 -8.55 13.51 -10.48
N TYR A 157 -8.21 14.61 -9.79
CA TYR A 157 -7.78 15.86 -10.44
C TYR A 157 -6.26 15.93 -10.67
N ALA A 158 -5.52 14.87 -10.38
CA ALA A 158 -4.10 14.81 -10.65
C ALA A 158 -3.83 14.81 -12.17
N GLN A 159 -2.62 15.20 -12.54
CA GLN A 159 -2.14 15.20 -13.91
C GLN A 159 -0.80 14.47 -13.94
N ASP A 160 -0.70 13.49 -14.82
CA ASP A 160 0.58 12.89 -15.16
C ASP A 160 1.15 13.62 -16.38
N ALA A 161 2.39 14.07 -16.24
CA ALA A 161 3.07 14.84 -17.25
C ALA A 161 4.28 14.08 -17.81
N SER A 162 4.23 13.75 -19.09
CA SER A 162 5.31 13.08 -19.82
C SER A 162 5.90 14.03 -20.86
N ALA A 163 7.21 14.02 -21.06
CA ALA A 163 7.79 14.81 -22.16
C ALA A 163 7.83 13.97 -23.44
N LEU A 164 7.44 14.58 -24.56
CA LEU A 164 7.33 13.94 -25.86
C LEU A 164 8.29 14.57 -26.88
N GLY A 165 8.88 13.74 -27.74
CA GLY A 165 9.71 14.18 -28.86
C GLY A 165 9.47 13.34 -30.11
N TRP A 166 9.97 13.82 -31.26
CA TRP A 166 9.78 13.14 -32.54
C TRP A 166 10.85 12.07 -32.76
N THR A 167 10.40 10.83 -32.90
CA THR A 167 11.25 9.68 -33.22
C THR A 167 10.58 8.91 -34.35
N ASP A 168 11.28 8.71 -35.47
CA ASP A 168 10.76 8.06 -36.68
C ASP A 168 9.45 8.69 -37.21
N GLY A 169 9.36 10.03 -37.16
CA GLY A 169 8.18 10.77 -37.60
C GLY A 169 6.94 10.61 -36.71
N LYS A 170 7.08 10.01 -35.53
CA LYS A 170 6.01 9.86 -34.53
C LYS A 170 6.37 10.61 -33.26
N LEU A 171 5.40 11.30 -32.67
CA LEU A 171 5.55 11.91 -31.36
C LEU A 171 5.45 10.80 -30.29
N LYS A 172 6.48 10.65 -29.45
CA LYS A 172 6.60 9.59 -28.44
C LYS A 172 7.30 10.10 -27.19
N ALA A 173 7.06 9.45 -26.06
CA ALA A 173 7.79 9.71 -24.82
C ALA A 173 9.26 9.22 -24.84
N THR A 174 9.63 8.37 -25.81
CA THR A 174 10.96 7.74 -25.89
C THR A 174 11.75 8.07 -27.16
N LYS A 175 13.06 8.20 -26.98
CA LYS A 175 14.11 8.37 -28.00
C LYS A 175 14.43 7.04 -28.68
N GLN A 176 14.53 5.95 -27.90
CA GLN A 176 14.86 4.62 -28.39
C GLN A 176 14.35 3.52 -27.44
N GLY A 177 13.38 2.70 -27.86
CA GLY A 177 12.85 1.61 -27.02
C GLY A 177 12.30 2.07 -25.66
N GLN A 178 12.10 1.15 -24.72
CA GLN A 178 11.59 1.41 -23.35
C GLN A 178 12.45 0.75 -22.25
N ALA A 179 13.62 0.23 -22.61
CA ALA A 179 14.42 -0.62 -21.72
C ALA A 179 15.18 0.17 -20.63
N ASP A 180 15.31 1.49 -20.76
CA ASP A 180 16.08 2.36 -19.86
C ASP A 180 15.36 3.70 -19.70
N SER A 181 15.41 4.26 -18.49
CA SER A 181 14.92 5.60 -18.16
C SER A 181 15.58 6.69 -19.01
N ASP A 182 16.88 6.57 -19.32
CA ASP A 182 17.61 7.58 -20.11
C ASP A 182 17.10 7.69 -21.57
N ASN A 183 16.41 6.65 -22.04
CA ASN A 183 15.76 6.65 -23.34
C ASN A 183 14.47 7.48 -23.37
N TYR A 184 13.97 7.98 -22.25
CA TYR A 184 12.81 8.87 -22.24
C TYR A 184 13.24 10.31 -22.45
N TYR A 185 12.43 11.10 -23.16
CA TYR A 185 12.65 12.54 -23.31
C TYR A 185 12.52 13.26 -21.97
N GLY A 186 11.58 12.83 -21.13
CA GLY A 186 11.29 13.48 -19.85
C GLY A 186 12.32 13.24 -18.76
N PHE A 187 13.07 12.14 -18.79
CA PHE A 187 13.96 11.79 -17.70
C PHE A 187 15.08 12.83 -17.51
N GLY A 188 15.16 13.38 -16.30
CA GLY A 188 16.11 14.44 -15.95
C GLY A 188 15.63 15.87 -16.27
N ARG A 189 14.44 16.05 -16.87
CA ARG A 189 13.89 17.38 -17.20
C ARG A 189 13.73 18.23 -15.93
N PRO A 190 14.24 19.48 -15.90
CA PRO A 190 14.03 20.38 -14.77
C PRO A 190 12.55 20.62 -14.49
N ILE A 191 12.17 20.58 -13.21
CA ILE A 191 10.85 20.95 -12.72
C ILE A 191 10.99 22.22 -11.90
N TYR A 192 10.13 23.20 -12.15
CA TYR A 192 10.17 24.51 -11.51
C TYR A 192 8.95 24.72 -10.60
N ALA A 193 9.15 25.51 -9.53
CA ALA A 193 8.08 25.95 -8.66
C ALA A 193 7.04 26.75 -9.46
N MET A 194 5.79 26.38 -9.29
CA MET A 194 4.64 26.90 -10.03
C MET A 194 4.10 28.23 -9.46
N GLY A 195 4.78 28.76 -8.46
CA GLY A 195 4.41 30.00 -7.77
C GLY A 195 5.38 30.29 -6.62
N ASP A 196 5.13 31.39 -5.93
CA ASP A 196 5.75 31.65 -4.63
C ASP A 196 5.07 30.78 -3.56
N GLY A 197 5.84 30.03 -2.80
CA GLY A 197 5.28 29.08 -1.85
C GLY A 197 6.25 28.62 -0.77
N LEU A 198 5.78 27.69 0.05
CA LEU A 198 6.53 27.08 1.14
C LEU A 198 6.64 25.57 0.93
N VAL A 199 7.84 25.06 0.71
CA VAL A 199 8.08 23.61 0.72
C VAL A 199 7.87 23.09 2.15
N LEU A 200 6.96 22.14 2.30
CA LEU A 200 6.61 21.53 3.58
C LEU A 200 7.27 20.16 3.78
N LEU A 201 7.46 19.42 2.69
CA LEU A 201 8.04 18.08 2.71
C LEU A 201 8.71 17.79 1.38
N ALA A 202 9.85 17.11 1.41
CA ALA A 202 10.58 16.69 0.24
C ALA A 202 11.32 15.37 0.53
N ASP A 203 11.37 14.49 -0.45
CA ASP A 203 12.22 13.31 -0.44
C ASP A 203 12.75 13.03 -1.85
N ASP A 204 14.05 12.85 -1.99
CA ASP A 204 14.70 12.42 -3.24
C ASP A 204 15.71 11.29 -3.02
N SER A 205 15.53 10.53 -1.94
CA SER A 205 16.46 9.47 -1.55
C SER A 205 16.20 8.13 -2.26
N HIS A 206 15.05 7.95 -2.89
CA HIS A 206 14.68 6.70 -3.55
C HIS A 206 15.30 6.60 -4.93
N GLU A 207 15.86 5.44 -5.25
CA GLU A 207 16.43 5.15 -6.55
C GLU A 207 15.37 5.26 -7.66
N ASP A 208 15.77 5.78 -8.81
CA ASP A 208 14.97 5.69 -10.02
C ASP A 208 14.88 4.23 -10.49
N ASN A 209 13.77 3.88 -11.13
CA ASN A 209 13.63 2.56 -11.72
C ASN A 209 14.63 2.40 -12.87
N PRO A 210 15.26 1.22 -12.99
CA PRO A 210 16.16 0.94 -14.12
C PRO A 210 15.40 0.85 -15.44
N ALA A 211 14.11 0.50 -15.40
CA ALA A 211 13.21 0.41 -16.56
C ALA A 211 11.75 0.49 -16.12
N ALA A 212 10.85 0.74 -17.06
CA ALA A 212 9.42 0.83 -16.81
C ALA A 212 8.87 -0.43 -16.11
N GLY A 213 8.12 -0.26 -15.02
CA GLY A 213 7.43 -1.35 -14.33
C GLY A 213 8.32 -2.41 -13.65
N ARG A 214 9.63 -2.16 -13.50
CA ARG A 214 10.58 -3.19 -13.02
C ARG A 214 10.84 -3.24 -11.53
N ARG A 215 10.38 -2.27 -10.75
CA ARG A 215 10.81 -2.13 -9.35
C ARG A 215 9.66 -1.68 -8.46
N VAL A 216 8.84 -2.63 -8.04
CA VAL A 216 7.75 -2.35 -7.09
C VAL A 216 8.27 -2.44 -5.66
N VAL A 217 9.28 -3.27 -5.41
CA VAL A 217 9.91 -3.45 -4.11
C VAL A 217 11.42 -3.29 -4.24
N ASN A 218 12.02 -2.58 -3.29
CA ASN A 218 13.46 -2.39 -3.19
C ASN A 218 14.04 -3.21 -2.06
N ARG A 219 15.17 -3.86 -2.33
CA ARG A 219 16.07 -4.31 -1.27
C ARG A 219 16.73 -3.10 -0.60
N MET A 220 16.63 -3.04 0.72
CA MET A 220 17.16 -1.94 1.51
C MET A 220 18.60 -2.27 1.99
N PRO A 221 19.45 -1.25 2.24
CA PRO A 221 20.85 -1.45 2.57
C PRO A 221 21.07 -1.94 4.01
N GLY A 222 20.07 -1.77 4.89
CA GLY A 222 20.10 -2.31 6.25
C GLY A 222 20.22 -3.83 6.23
N THR A 223 21.32 -4.33 6.80
CA THR A 223 21.58 -5.77 6.88
C THR A 223 22.15 -6.15 8.23
N TRP A 224 21.99 -7.42 8.59
CA TRP A 224 22.65 -8.06 9.72
C TRP A 224 23.07 -9.47 9.31
N GLN A 225 24.15 -9.97 9.89
CA GLN A 225 24.62 -11.34 9.67
C GLN A 225 25.01 -11.97 11.01
N SER A 226 24.62 -13.21 11.23
CA SER A 226 25.02 -13.97 12.42
C SER A 226 26.53 -14.21 12.42
N LYS A 227 27.12 -14.24 13.62
CA LYS A 227 28.55 -14.55 13.80
C LYS A 227 28.86 -16.04 13.67
N GLU A 228 27.87 -16.89 13.94
CA GLU A 228 28.02 -18.34 13.90
C GLU A 228 27.25 -18.95 12.72
N LYS A 229 27.63 -20.19 12.42
CA LYS A 229 26.91 -21.04 11.49
C LYS A 229 25.60 -21.50 12.12
N VAL A 230 24.54 -21.39 11.34
CA VAL A 230 23.18 -21.77 11.66
C VAL A 230 22.77 -22.98 10.82
N ARG A 231 21.75 -23.69 11.28
CA ARG A 231 21.10 -24.78 10.54
C ARG A 231 19.59 -24.59 10.42
N ASP A 232 19.01 -23.77 11.29
CA ASP A 232 17.59 -23.43 11.26
C ASP A 232 17.39 -21.95 11.61
N ILE A 233 16.33 -21.33 11.08
CA ILE A 233 16.05 -19.89 11.19
C ILE A 233 14.54 -19.66 11.31
N ALA A 234 14.14 -18.79 12.22
CA ALA A 234 12.80 -18.20 12.26
C ALA A 234 12.89 -16.70 12.57
N VAL A 235 11.89 -15.92 12.19
CA VAL A 235 11.87 -14.46 12.40
C VAL A 235 10.49 -14.00 12.86
N ALA A 236 10.46 -13.09 13.83
CA ALA A 236 9.24 -12.39 14.25
C ALA A 236 9.48 -10.88 14.35
N CYS A 237 8.54 -10.10 13.84
CA CYS A 237 8.54 -8.65 13.86
C CYS A 237 7.49 -8.15 14.86
N LEU A 238 7.93 -7.31 15.81
CA LEU A 238 7.03 -6.80 16.84
C LEU A 238 6.02 -5.82 16.23
N ARG A 239 4.74 -6.04 16.55
CA ARG A 239 3.64 -5.27 15.96
C ARG A 239 3.41 -3.97 16.71
N ARG A 240 3.14 -2.89 15.98
CA ARG A 240 2.88 -1.56 16.56
C ARG A 240 1.74 -1.65 17.57
N ARG A 241 1.95 -1.14 18.78
CA ARG A 241 0.84 -0.81 19.69
C ARG A 241 0.15 0.45 19.16
N LEU A 242 -1.16 0.38 18.92
CA LEU A 242 -1.95 1.53 18.45
C LEU A 242 -1.81 2.78 19.34
N SER A 243 -1.44 2.60 20.62
CA SER A 243 -1.22 3.68 21.61
C SER A 243 0.22 4.21 21.69
N ASP A 244 1.21 3.48 21.15
CA ASP A 244 2.61 3.81 21.42
C ASP A 244 3.14 4.77 20.34
N THR A 245 3.68 5.90 20.79
CA THR A 245 4.39 6.88 19.96
C THR A 245 5.75 6.37 19.48
N VAL A 246 6.24 5.27 20.06
CA VAL A 246 7.46 4.58 19.64
C VAL A 246 7.06 3.49 18.65
N VAL A 247 7.37 3.68 17.37
CA VAL A 247 7.18 2.65 16.35
C VAL A 247 8.08 1.46 16.72
N SER A 248 7.51 0.27 16.90
CA SER A 248 8.31 -0.93 17.17
C SER A 248 9.00 -1.40 15.88
N ASN A 249 10.12 -0.79 15.52
CA ASN A 249 10.95 -1.18 14.38
C ASN A 249 11.81 -2.44 14.69
N ARG A 250 11.27 -3.35 15.50
CA ARG A 250 12.06 -4.37 16.20
C ARG A 250 11.81 -5.75 15.65
N ILE A 251 12.91 -6.44 15.42
CA ILE A 251 12.96 -7.75 14.79
C ILE A 251 13.61 -8.70 15.78
N VAL A 252 13.05 -9.87 15.96
CA VAL A 252 13.68 -10.97 16.70
C VAL A 252 13.98 -12.09 15.72
N VAL A 253 15.26 -12.40 15.56
CA VAL A 253 15.73 -13.52 14.76
C VAL A 253 16.06 -14.68 15.70
N ALA A 254 15.40 -15.81 15.50
CA ALA A 254 15.71 -17.06 16.16
C ALA A 254 16.59 -17.92 15.24
N THR A 255 17.68 -18.46 15.76
CA THR A 255 18.56 -19.36 15.00
C THR A 255 18.92 -20.59 15.82
N LEU A 256 19.05 -21.74 15.17
CA LEU A 256 19.74 -22.90 15.74
C LEU A 256 21.12 -22.98 15.13
N ASN A 257 22.15 -23.06 15.96
CA ASN A 257 23.51 -23.27 15.47
C ASN A 257 23.77 -24.75 15.11
N THR A 258 24.94 -25.05 14.58
CA THR A 258 25.32 -26.43 14.20
C THR A 258 25.44 -27.39 15.39
N GLN A 259 25.40 -26.89 16.63
CA GLN A 259 25.39 -27.66 17.88
C GLN A 259 23.99 -27.70 18.51
N ASN A 260 22.95 -27.36 17.75
CA ASN A 260 21.55 -27.31 18.17
C ASN A 260 21.22 -26.23 19.22
N SER A 261 22.14 -25.32 19.56
CA SER A 261 21.86 -24.25 20.52
C SER A 261 20.97 -23.17 19.90
N LEU A 262 19.87 -22.84 20.59
CA LEU A 262 19.00 -21.73 20.24
C LEU A 262 19.68 -20.40 20.58
N ARG A 263 19.62 -19.46 19.65
CA ARG A 263 19.88 -18.04 19.91
C ARG A 263 18.73 -17.17 19.47
N LEU A 264 18.46 -16.12 20.24
CA LEU A 264 17.51 -15.08 19.90
C LEU A 264 18.25 -13.75 19.84
N THR A 265 18.30 -13.17 18.64
CA THR A 265 18.92 -11.86 18.40
C THR A 265 17.83 -10.82 18.23
N ALA A 266 17.82 -9.81 19.10
CA ALA A 266 16.97 -8.63 18.94
C ALA A 266 17.71 -7.56 18.13
N LEU A 267 17.03 -7.06 17.10
CA LEU A 267 17.49 -6.05 16.17
C LEU A 267 16.48 -4.91 16.08
N GLU A 268 16.93 -3.74 15.64
CA GLU A 268 16.08 -2.59 15.38
C GLU A 268 16.48 -1.93 14.06
N GLN A 269 15.52 -1.72 13.16
CA GLN A 269 15.75 -0.91 11.97
C GLN A 269 15.43 0.57 12.24
N ASP A 270 16.01 1.46 11.44
CA ASP A 270 15.47 2.81 11.31
C ASP A 270 14.19 2.80 10.43
N ASP A 271 13.46 3.92 10.40
CA ASP A 271 12.17 4.01 9.70
C ASP A 271 12.26 3.74 8.19
N ARG A 272 13.47 3.89 7.62
CA ARG A 272 13.76 3.69 6.19
C ARG A 272 14.49 2.39 5.89
N ALA A 273 14.65 1.50 6.87
CA ALA A 273 15.38 0.24 6.70
C ALA A 273 16.81 0.42 6.13
N THR A 274 17.42 1.60 6.33
CA THR A 274 18.77 1.90 5.84
C THR A 274 19.85 1.35 6.77
N THR A 275 19.51 1.17 8.05
CA THR A 275 20.40 0.63 9.08
C THR A 275 19.69 -0.42 9.91
N VAL A 276 20.46 -1.38 10.42
CA VAL A 276 19.98 -2.37 11.40
C VAL A 276 20.93 -2.35 12.59
N LYS A 277 20.39 -2.02 13.76
CA LYS A 277 21.11 -1.97 15.02
C LYS A 277 20.91 -3.28 15.78
N PHE A 278 22.02 -3.88 16.23
CA PHE A 278 21.99 -4.95 17.22
C PHE A 278 21.58 -4.40 18.59
N LEU A 279 20.60 -5.03 19.25
CA LEU A 279 20.14 -4.64 20.57
C LEU A 279 20.65 -5.59 21.66
N SER A 280 20.30 -6.88 21.57
CA SER A 280 20.73 -7.91 22.50
C SER A 280 20.67 -9.30 21.86
N GLU A 281 21.31 -10.27 22.51
CA GLU A 281 21.23 -11.68 22.16
C GLU A 281 21.11 -12.51 23.43
N VAL A 282 20.29 -13.55 23.40
CA VAL A 282 20.18 -14.54 24.47
C VAL A 282 20.34 -15.95 23.89
N VAL A 283 20.91 -16.84 24.69
CA VAL A 283 21.07 -18.27 24.37
C VAL A 283 19.97 -19.03 25.08
N GLY A 284 19.23 -19.85 24.33
CA GLY A 284 18.20 -20.75 24.84
C GLY A 284 18.66 -22.21 24.84
N ASP A 285 17.74 -23.09 25.20
CA ASP A 285 17.99 -24.52 25.26
C ASP A 285 18.26 -25.14 23.88
N PRO A 286 18.98 -26.27 23.81
CA PRO A 286 19.15 -26.99 22.57
C PRO A 286 17.83 -27.49 21.98
N ALA A 287 17.68 -27.38 20.66
CA ALA A 287 16.51 -27.86 19.93
C ALA A 287 16.88 -28.35 18.54
N ASP A 288 16.00 -29.17 17.96
CA ASP A 288 16.00 -29.74 16.61
C ASP A 288 15.31 -28.83 15.59
N ALA A 289 14.26 -28.10 15.99
CA ALA A 289 13.51 -27.18 15.14
C ALA A 289 13.00 -25.97 15.95
N ILE A 290 12.81 -24.84 15.27
CA ILE A 290 12.35 -23.59 15.89
C ILE A 290 11.18 -22.95 15.13
N GLU A 291 10.30 -22.30 15.89
CA GLU A 291 9.24 -21.41 15.42
C GLU A 291 9.20 -20.18 16.34
N ILE A 292 8.86 -19.01 15.82
CA ILE A 292 8.69 -17.79 16.61
C ILE A 292 7.49 -16.98 16.11
N VAL A 293 6.76 -16.33 17.03
CA VAL A 293 5.68 -15.40 16.69
C VAL A 293 5.71 -14.18 17.60
N ALA A 294 5.41 -13.01 17.06
CA ALA A 294 5.22 -11.80 17.87
C ALA A 294 3.83 -11.77 18.51
N LEU A 295 3.77 -11.52 19.82
CA LEU A 295 2.55 -11.37 20.61
C LEU A 295 2.42 -9.90 21.04
N GLY A 296 2.01 -9.05 20.09
CA GLY A 296 1.94 -7.60 20.26
C GLY A 296 3.29 -6.90 20.07
N GLY A 297 3.46 -5.73 20.70
CA GLY A 297 4.63 -4.85 20.51
C GLY A 297 5.79 -5.06 21.47
N ALA A 298 5.67 -5.96 22.44
CA ALA A 298 6.69 -6.17 23.47
C ALA A 298 7.06 -7.64 23.72
N PHE A 299 6.28 -8.59 23.21
CA PHE A 299 6.49 -10.01 23.48
C PHE A 299 6.68 -10.80 22.20
N VAL A 300 7.55 -11.81 22.27
CA VAL A 300 7.63 -12.88 21.28
C VAL A 300 7.53 -14.21 22.00
N VAL A 301 7.01 -15.22 21.32
CA VAL A 301 6.94 -16.60 21.81
C VAL A 301 7.75 -17.47 20.89
N THR A 302 8.71 -18.22 21.43
CA THR A 302 9.46 -19.23 20.70
C THR A 302 8.92 -20.61 21.02
N ALA A 303 8.85 -21.48 20.02
CA ALA A 303 8.66 -22.92 20.21
C ALA A 303 9.92 -23.64 19.72
N SER A 304 10.65 -24.26 20.64
CA SER A 304 11.91 -24.97 20.37
C SER A 304 11.68 -26.46 20.64
N ARG A 305 11.69 -27.28 19.58
CA ARG A 305 11.43 -28.73 19.67
C ARG A 305 12.72 -29.50 19.82
N SER A 306 12.85 -30.35 20.84
CA SER A 306 13.95 -31.30 21.04
C SER A 306 13.38 -32.71 21.15
N GLY A 307 13.66 -33.56 20.17
CA GLY A 307 12.97 -34.84 19.98
C GLY A 307 11.46 -34.66 19.81
N GLN A 308 10.69 -35.28 20.71
CA GLN A 308 9.22 -35.22 20.74
C GLN A 308 8.68 -34.21 21.77
N THR A 309 9.56 -33.44 22.40
CA THR A 309 9.22 -32.40 23.37
C THR A 309 9.39 -31.04 22.72
N THR A 310 8.39 -30.17 22.87
CA THR A 310 8.50 -28.77 22.46
C THR A 310 8.39 -27.87 23.66
N ARG A 311 9.43 -27.05 23.87
CA ARG A 311 9.46 -26.00 24.88
C ARG A 311 9.00 -24.69 24.27
N PHE A 312 8.05 -24.04 24.95
CA PHE A 312 7.52 -22.74 24.58
C PHE A 312 8.04 -21.73 25.58
N VAL A 313 8.63 -20.63 25.09
CA VAL A 313 9.17 -19.57 25.96
C VAL A 313 8.62 -18.23 25.52
N LEU A 314 8.03 -17.50 26.46
CA LEU A 314 7.61 -16.11 26.31
C LEU A 314 8.78 -15.20 26.67
N TRP A 315 9.20 -14.39 25.71
CA TRP A 315 10.25 -13.40 25.87
C TRP A 315 9.65 -12.00 25.84
N GLU A 316 10.09 -11.13 26.75
CA GLU A 316 9.81 -9.70 26.69
C GLU A 316 11.03 -8.97 26.10
N LEU A 317 10.80 -8.16 25.06
CA LEU A 317 11.78 -7.22 24.56
C LEU A 317 11.51 -5.84 25.18
N THR A 318 12.30 -5.47 26.18
CA THR A 318 12.11 -4.21 26.91
C THR A 318 12.37 -3.00 26.01
N LEU A 319 11.88 -1.81 26.37
CA LEU A 319 12.18 -0.56 25.64
C LEU A 319 13.69 -0.28 25.51
N ALA A 320 14.52 -0.78 26.42
CA ALA A 320 15.99 -0.67 26.32
C ALA A 320 16.61 -1.63 25.29
N GLY A 321 15.83 -2.54 24.71
CA GLY A 321 16.27 -3.51 23.72
C GLY A 321 16.80 -4.83 24.30
N THR A 322 16.53 -5.10 25.58
CA THR A 322 16.94 -6.35 26.26
C THR A 322 15.86 -7.41 26.14
N LEU A 323 16.24 -8.62 25.72
CA LEU A 323 15.39 -9.82 25.79
C LEU A 323 15.43 -10.44 27.20
N ALA A 324 14.26 -10.71 27.77
CA ALA A 324 14.13 -11.40 29.06
C ALA A 324 13.08 -12.52 28.98
N GLU A 325 13.44 -13.72 29.42
CA GLU A 325 12.49 -14.82 29.62
C GLU A 325 11.49 -14.44 30.73
N ARG A 326 10.19 -14.64 30.46
CA ARG A 326 9.11 -14.33 31.41
C ARG A 326 8.34 -15.56 31.85
N HIS A 327 8.14 -16.50 30.95
CA HIS A 327 7.39 -17.70 31.23
C HIS A 327 7.77 -18.80 30.25
N ALA A 328 7.76 -20.04 30.69
CA ALA A 328 8.00 -21.19 29.84
C ALA A 328 7.10 -22.36 30.23
N PHE A 329 6.73 -23.17 29.24
CA PHE A 329 6.02 -24.45 29.45
C PHE A 329 6.41 -25.45 28.35
N GLU A 330 6.05 -26.71 28.52
CA GLU A 330 6.43 -27.79 27.60
C GLU A 330 5.23 -28.64 27.18
N ILE A 331 5.30 -29.19 25.96
CA ILE A 331 4.43 -30.26 25.48
C ILE A 331 5.32 -31.46 25.16
N THR A 332 5.16 -32.56 25.87
CA THR A 332 6.05 -33.74 25.81
C THR A 332 5.45 -34.91 25.03
N GLY A 333 6.32 -35.77 24.52
CA GLY A 333 6.00 -37.16 24.14
C GLY A 333 5.21 -37.38 22.84
N THR A 334 4.92 -36.32 22.06
CA THR A 334 4.15 -36.49 20.81
C THR A 334 4.44 -35.45 19.74
N THR A 335 5.22 -34.39 19.97
CA THR A 335 5.26 -33.26 19.03
C THR A 335 6.13 -33.53 17.81
N LEU A 336 5.57 -33.34 16.61
CA LEU A 336 6.29 -33.44 15.33
C LEU A 336 6.52 -32.04 14.73
N GLU A 337 5.48 -31.21 14.68
CA GLU A 337 5.52 -29.89 14.04
C GLU A 337 4.61 -28.91 14.80
N VAL A 338 5.02 -27.64 14.86
CA VAL A 338 4.29 -26.58 15.56
C VAL A 338 4.19 -25.36 14.65
N ARG A 339 3.01 -24.74 14.62
CA ARG A 339 2.80 -23.36 14.12
C ARG A 339 2.11 -22.53 15.18
N MET A 340 2.41 -21.24 15.19
CA MET A 340 1.82 -20.30 16.14
C MET A 340 1.29 -19.07 15.42
N VAL A 341 0.14 -18.57 15.86
CA VAL A 341 -0.45 -17.34 15.33
C VAL A 341 -0.96 -16.49 16.49
N ALA A 342 -0.55 -15.23 16.55
CA ALA A 342 -1.08 -14.26 17.48
C ALA A 342 -2.40 -13.67 16.96
N LEU A 343 -3.47 -13.90 17.72
CA LEU A 343 -4.83 -13.42 17.43
C LEU A 343 -5.02 -11.97 17.88
N SER A 344 -4.41 -11.63 19.01
CA SER A 344 -4.34 -10.28 19.57
C SER A 344 -2.98 -10.07 20.25
N SER A 345 -2.80 -8.97 20.98
CA SER A 345 -1.61 -8.78 21.84
C SER A 345 -1.60 -9.66 23.09
N SER A 346 -2.68 -10.41 23.35
CA SER A 346 -2.82 -11.26 24.54
C SER A 346 -3.31 -12.67 24.24
N LEU A 347 -3.73 -12.99 23.02
CA LEU A 347 -4.27 -14.30 22.68
C LEU A 347 -3.43 -14.98 21.61
N LEU A 348 -2.93 -16.17 21.93
CA LEU A 348 -2.06 -16.99 21.10
C LEU A 348 -2.80 -18.27 20.72
N LEU A 349 -2.81 -18.59 19.42
CA LEU A 349 -3.24 -19.88 18.92
C LEU A 349 -2.01 -20.75 18.64
N LEU A 350 -2.00 -21.95 19.21
CA LEU A 350 -0.99 -22.98 18.98
C LEU A 350 -1.60 -24.10 18.15
N ALA A 351 -0.91 -24.49 17.08
CA ALA A 351 -1.26 -25.64 16.27
C ALA A 351 -0.13 -26.66 16.37
N VAL A 352 -0.41 -27.82 16.96
CA VAL A 352 0.56 -28.89 17.23
C VAL A 352 0.15 -30.14 16.46
N ARG A 353 1.00 -30.56 15.53
CA ARG A 353 0.87 -31.86 14.86
C ARG A 353 1.70 -32.89 15.59
N THR A 354 1.08 -34.01 15.94
CA THR A 354 1.75 -35.09 16.64
C THR A 354 2.48 -36.04 15.70
N THR A 355 3.35 -36.91 16.24
CA THR A 355 4.00 -38.01 15.52
C THR A 355 3.01 -39.01 14.93
N ALA A 356 1.80 -39.11 15.50
CA ALA A 356 0.67 -39.87 14.94
C ALA A 356 -0.05 -39.14 13.78
N GLY A 357 0.39 -37.93 13.43
CA GLY A 357 -0.20 -37.08 12.39
C GLY A 357 -1.41 -36.27 12.85
N THR A 358 -1.85 -36.38 14.11
CA THR A 358 -3.01 -35.66 14.61
C THR A 358 -2.69 -34.18 14.82
N LEU A 359 -3.47 -33.28 14.23
CA LEU A 359 -3.38 -31.85 14.48
C LEU A 359 -4.32 -31.41 15.61
N THR A 360 -3.78 -30.72 16.60
CA THR A 360 -4.53 -30.10 17.70
C THR A 360 -4.29 -28.60 17.69
N LEU A 361 -5.38 -27.84 17.78
CA LEU A 361 -5.39 -26.40 18.00
C LEU A 361 -5.64 -26.13 19.49
N SER A 362 -4.91 -25.21 20.10
CA SER A 362 -5.14 -24.79 21.49
C SER A 362 -4.91 -23.29 21.65
N LEU A 363 -5.75 -22.64 22.47
CA LEU A 363 -5.66 -21.22 22.78
C LEU A 363 -4.96 -21.00 24.11
N ARG A 364 -4.08 -20.00 24.16
CA ARG A 364 -3.44 -19.53 25.38
C ARG A 364 -3.55 -18.02 25.49
N GLU A 365 -3.91 -17.56 26.67
CA GLU A 365 -4.01 -16.14 26.99
C GLU A 365 -2.80 -15.68 27.79
N LEU A 366 -2.33 -14.48 27.51
CA LEU A 366 -1.28 -13.79 28.24
C LEU A 366 -1.91 -12.98 29.38
N VAL A 367 -1.70 -13.42 30.62
CA VAL A 367 -2.14 -12.73 31.83
C VAL A 367 -0.93 -12.50 32.72
N GLY A 368 -0.67 -11.25 33.12
CA GLY A 368 0.42 -10.93 34.06
C GLY A 368 1.82 -11.36 33.58
N LYS A 369 2.11 -11.28 32.27
CA LYS A 369 3.34 -11.77 31.63
C LYS A 369 3.53 -13.30 31.68
N GLN A 370 2.44 -14.06 31.86
CA GLN A 370 2.44 -15.51 31.83
C GLN A 370 1.41 -16.03 30.83
N LEU A 371 1.80 -17.01 30.02
CA LEU A 371 0.87 -17.72 29.17
C LEU A 371 0.10 -18.73 30.02
N GLN A 372 -1.22 -18.61 30.04
CA GLN A 372 -2.07 -19.50 30.79
C GLN A 372 -2.07 -20.93 30.19
N PRO A 373 -2.52 -21.94 30.96
CA PRO A 373 -2.92 -23.23 30.42
C PRO A 373 -3.88 -23.10 29.24
N ALA A 374 -4.06 -24.17 28.46
CA ALA A 374 -4.98 -24.13 27.32
C ALA A 374 -6.40 -23.77 27.80
N ILE A 375 -6.98 -22.70 27.24
CA ILE A 375 -8.32 -22.19 27.57
C ILE A 375 -9.38 -22.50 26.50
N GLY A 376 -9.01 -23.33 25.52
CA GLY A 376 -9.84 -23.82 24.44
C GLY A 376 -9.02 -24.74 23.53
N GLU A 377 -9.58 -25.86 23.11
CA GLU A 377 -8.89 -26.85 22.27
C GLU A 377 -9.80 -27.43 21.18
N HIS A 378 -9.21 -27.81 20.04
CA HIS A 378 -9.90 -28.48 18.94
C HIS A 378 -8.98 -29.48 18.23
N LYS A 379 -9.48 -30.67 17.91
CA LYS A 379 -8.71 -31.73 17.24
C LYS A 379 -9.21 -31.95 15.81
N LEU A 380 -8.30 -31.86 14.84
CA LEU A 380 -8.59 -31.94 13.39
C LEU A 380 -8.43 -33.33 12.79
N GLY A 381 -7.83 -34.27 13.54
CA GLY A 381 -7.49 -35.59 13.04
C GLY A 381 -6.18 -35.59 12.26
N TYR A 382 -5.99 -36.61 11.42
CA TYR A 382 -4.74 -36.83 10.68
C TYR A 382 -4.53 -35.78 9.59
N VAL A 383 -3.36 -35.14 9.60
CA VAL A 383 -2.90 -34.22 8.56
C VAL A 383 -1.43 -34.49 8.20
N GLY A 384 -1.04 -34.14 6.97
CA GLY A 384 0.36 -34.04 6.57
C GLY A 384 0.99 -32.71 7.03
N ALA A 385 1.56 -31.94 6.12
CA ALA A 385 2.08 -30.61 6.46
C ALA A 385 0.94 -29.58 6.55
N PHE A 386 1.18 -28.51 7.31
CA PHE A 386 0.17 -27.47 7.54
C PHE A 386 0.76 -26.06 7.65
N SER A 387 -0.06 -25.07 7.32
CA SER A 387 0.18 -23.65 7.55
C SER A 387 -1.03 -23.04 8.24
N LEU A 388 -0.81 -22.05 9.08
CA LEU A 388 -1.84 -21.38 9.87
C LEU A 388 -1.82 -19.89 9.60
N VAL A 389 -3.00 -19.27 9.53
CA VAL A 389 -3.11 -17.81 9.36
C VAL A 389 -4.30 -17.25 10.13
N ARG A 390 -4.14 -16.05 10.69
CA ARG A 390 -5.24 -15.22 11.19
C ARG A 390 -5.66 -14.26 10.10
N PHE A 391 -6.90 -14.35 9.64
CA PHE A 391 -7.44 -13.45 8.62
C PHE A 391 -8.48 -12.46 9.14
N ASP A 392 -8.87 -12.59 10.40
CA ASP A 392 -9.64 -11.60 11.15
C ASP A 392 -9.32 -11.77 12.66
N SER A 393 -9.65 -10.78 13.48
CA SER A 393 -9.41 -10.71 14.93
C SER A 393 -9.68 -12.03 15.68
N MET A 394 -10.75 -12.73 15.31
CA MET A 394 -11.17 -13.99 15.93
C MET A 394 -11.40 -15.10 14.91
N ARG A 395 -10.77 -15.01 13.73
CA ARG A 395 -10.90 -16.01 12.67
C ARG A 395 -9.56 -16.47 12.15
N VAL A 396 -9.44 -17.78 11.96
CA VAL A 396 -8.21 -18.41 11.51
C VAL A 396 -8.49 -19.44 10.44
N ALA A 397 -7.53 -19.63 9.54
CA ALA A 397 -7.56 -20.71 8.56
C ALA A 397 -6.35 -21.62 8.75
N ALA A 398 -6.59 -22.92 8.67
CA ALA A 398 -5.55 -23.93 8.53
C ALA A 398 -5.56 -24.45 7.09
N ALA A 399 -4.44 -24.26 6.39
CA ALA A 399 -4.16 -24.95 5.15
C ALA A 399 -3.43 -26.25 5.50
N VAL A 400 -3.88 -27.38 4.97
CA VAL A 400 -3.32 -28.71 5.27
C VAL A 400 -3.25 -29.53 3.97
N TYR A 401 -2.25 -30.40 3.87
CA TYR A 401 -2.18 -31.38 2.79
C TYR A 401 -1.36 -32.60 3.24
N SER A 402 -1.60 -33.74 2.61
CA SER A 402 -0.67 -34.88 2.62
C SER A 402 0.16 -34.83 1.34
N THR A 403 1.44 -35.22 1.37
CA THR A 403 2.32 -35.15 0.19
C THR A 403 1.67 -35.80 -1.04
N GLY A 404 1.52 -35.04 -2.13
CA GLY A 404 0.85 -35.48 -3.36
C GLY A 404 -0.69 -35.54 -3.30
N GLY A 405 -1.30 -35.21 -2.16
CA GLY A 405 -2.74 -35.09 -1.96
C GLY A 405 -3.25 -33.66 -2.17
N PRO A 406 -4.58 -33.48 -2.21
CA PRO A 406 -5.20 -32.18 -2.43
C PRO A 406 -4.88 -31.22 -1.28
N LEU A 407 -4.74 -29.93 -1.61
CA LEU A 407 -4.83 -28.86 -0.62
C LEU A 407 -6.22 -28.92 0.03
N LYS A 408 -6.27 -28.84 1.35
CA LYS A 408 -7.49 -28.62 2.12
C LYS A 408 -7.32 -27.36 2.97
N VAL A 409 -8.29 -26.45 2.88
CA VAL A 409 -8.35 -25.26 3.74
C VAL A 409 -9.54 -25.37 4.68
N ILE A 410 -9.33 -25.03 5.95
CA ILE A 410 -10.35 -25.15 7.00
C ILE A 410 -10.39 -23.83 7.76
N ALA A 411 -11.55 -23.18 7.77
CA ALA A 411 -11.77 -21.96 8.52
C ALA A 411 -12.35 -22.26 9.90
N PHE A 412 -11.91 -21.50 10.89
CA PHE A 412 -12.39 -21.55 12.26
C PHE A 412 -12.79 -20.16 12.75
N GLN A 413 -13.86 -20.12 13.53
CA GLN A 413 -14.24 -19.01 14.37
C GLN A 413 -13.78 -19.29 15.79
N ILE A 414 -13.26 -18.27 16.44
CA ILE A 414 -12.98 -18.29 17.86
C ILE A 414 -14.10 -17.52 18.55
N ALA A 415 -14.87 -18.21 19.38
CA ALA A 415 -16.00 -17.64 20.09
C ALA A 415 -15.73 -17.62 21.60
N GLY A 416 -16.45 -16.77 22.33
CA GLY A 416 -16.31 -16.63 23.77
C GLY A 416 -15.57 -15.37 24.21
N LYS A 417 -15.06 -15.39 25.44
CA LYS A 417 -14.44 -14.25 26.12
C LYS A 417 -13.19 -14.69 26.88
N ALA A 418 -12.40 -13.72 27.37
CA ALA A 418 -11.20 -13.97 28.18
C ALA A 418 -11.42 -15.08 29.22
N GLY A 419 -10.50 -16.05 29.27
CA GLY A 419 -10.58 -17.25 30.10
C GLY A 419 -11.54 -18.37 29.67
N ASN A 420 -12.39 -18.18 28.65
CA ASN A 420 -13.31 -19.21 28.15
C ASN A 420 -13.59 -19.03 26.65
N TYR A 421 -12.70 -19.58 25.81
CA TYR A 421 -12.83 -19.54 24.36
C TYR A 421 -13.12 -20.92 23.78
N THR A 422 -13.93 -20.96 22.72
CA THR A 422 -14.15 -22.15 21.88
C THR A 422 -13.51 -21.95 20.51
N ILE A 423 -13.05 -23.05 19.91
CA ILE A 423 -12.56 -23.07 18.52
C ILE A 423 -13.59 -23.87 17.71
N GLU A 424 -14.32 -23.17 16.85
CA GLU A 424 -15.43 -23.71 16.09
C GLU A 424 -15.06 -23.76 14.62
N ARG A 425 -15.10 -24.95 14.03
CA ARG A 425 -14.87 -25.11 12.59
C ARG A 425 -16.08 -24.57 11.83
N THR A 426 -15.86 -23.55 11.00
CA THR A 426 -16.94 -22.87 10.28
C THR A 426 -17.10 -23.33 8.85
N GLY A 427 -16.07 -23.86 8.21
CA GLY A 427 -16.16 -24.31 6.82
C GLY A 427 -14.85 -24.89 6.30
N GLU A 428 -14.91 -25.51 5.12
CA GLU A 428 -13.73 -26.04 4.44
C GLU A 428 -13.88 -26.01 2.92
N ALA A 429 -12.75 -26.04 2.23
CA ALA A 429 -12.66 -26.21 0.79
C ALA A 429 -11.42 -27.03 0.42
N TYR A 430 -11.37 -27.46 -0.84
CA TYR A 430 -10.29 -28.27 -1.39
C TYR A 430 -9.80 -27.64 -2.71
N ASP A 431 -8.53 -27.86 -3.02
CA ASP A 431 -7.94 -27.53 -4.31
C ASP A 431 -7.01 -28.66 -4.79
N ASP A 432 -6.30 -28.42 -5.88
CA ASP A 432 -5.35 -29.34 -6.49
C ASP A 432 -4.24 -29.78 -5.53
N THR A 433 -3.42 -30.70 -6.03
CA THR A 433 -2.33 -31.30 -5.26
C THR A 433 -1.34 -30.27 -4.76
N ALA A 434 -0.94 -30.39 -3.49
CA ALA A 434 0.08 -29.56 -2.88
C ALA A 434 1.29 -30.40 -2.47
N ASN A 435 2.48 -29.80 -2.60
CA ASN A 435 3.75 -30.30 -2.09
C ASN A 435 4.40 -29.35 -1.08
N GLU A 436 3.95 -28.10 -1.03
CA GLU A 436 4.28 -27.12 0.02
C GLU A 436 3.21 -26.04 0.04
N ILE A 437 2.99 -25.42 1.21
CA ILE A 437 1.96 -24.41 1.42
C ILE A 437 2.46 -23.28 2.31
N SER A 438 1.94 -22.07 2.07
CA SER A 438 2.05 -20.93 2.97
C SER A 438 0.76 -20.14 2.97
N ALA A 439 0.13 -20.02 4.13
CA ALA A 439 -1.12 -19.27 4.31
C ALA A 439 -0.82 -17.81 4.70
N VAL A 440 -1.60 -16.86 4.17
CA VAL A 440 -1.40 -15.42 4.36
C VAL A 440 -2.74 -14.70 4.50
N ASP A 441 -2.78 -13.65 5.31
CA ASP A 441 -3.98 -12.82 5.47
C ASP A 441 -4.08 -11.84 4.30
N LEU A 442 -5.32 -11.47 3.97
CA LEU A 442 -5.62 -10.52 2.91
C LEU A 442 -6.40 -9.35 3.50
N SER A 443 -6.37 -8.19 2.85
CA SER A 443 -7.32 -7.14 3.24
C SER A 443 -8.74 -7.55 2.91
N GLY A 444 -9.64 -7.16 3.81
CA GLY A 444 -11.07 -7.42 3.68
C GLY A 444 -11.51 -8.41 4.75
N PRO A 445 -12.74 -8.26 5.26
CA PRO A 445 -13.30 -9.27 6.13
C PRO A 445 -13.33 -10.61 5.37
N ASP A 446 -13.19 -11.70 6.11
CA ASP A 446 -13.47 -13.05 5.61
C ASP A 446 -12.50 -13.61 4.57
N ARG A 447 -11.40 -12.92 4.23
CA ARG A 447 -10.49 -13.34 3.13
C ARG A 447 -9.10 -13.73 3.57
N PHE A 448 -8.58 -14.79 2.98
CA PHE A 448 -7.21 -15.25 3.18
C PHE A 448 -6.66 -15.88 1.90
N GLY A 449 -5.35 -16.02 1.82
CA GLY A 449 -4.66 -16.61 0.68
C GLY A 449 -3.84 -17.84 1.06
N THR A 450 -3.58 -18.69 0.07
CA THR A 450 -2.60 -19.78 0.17
C THR A 450 -1.69 -19.78 -1.04
N ALA A 451 -0.39 -19.57 -0.81
CA ALA A 451 0.62 -19.94 -1.78
C ALA A 451 0.83 -21.45 -1.72
N VAL A 452 0.92 -22.10 -2.87
CA VAL A 452 1.00 -23.55 -3.03
C VAL A 452 2.08 -23.86 -4.05
N ARG A 453 2.97 -24.78 -3.70
CA ARG A 453 3.81 -25.46 -4.69
C ARG A 453 3.12 -26.75 -5.08
N GLN A 454 2.74 -26.86 -6.35
CA GLN A 454 2.13 -28.07 -6.90
C GLN A 454 3.17 -29.18 -7.14
N VAL A 455 2.71 -30.39 -7.47
CA VAL A 455 3.58 -31.57 -7.63
C VAL A 455 4.59 -31.42 -8.77
N ASP A 456 4.21 -30.68 -9.82
CA ASP A 456 5.07 -30.34 -10.96
C ASP A 456 6.07 -29.21 -10.67
N GLY A 457 6.03 -28.62 -9.47
CA GLY A 457 6.89 -27.52 -9.04
C GLY A 457 6.28 -26.12 -9.23
N LYS A 458 5.12 -26.03 -9.88
CA LYS A 458 4.45 -24.76 -10.20
C LYS A 458 4.00 -24.03 -8.93
N LEU A 459 4.23 -22.73 -8.86
CA LEU A 459 3.69 -21.87 -7.80
C LEU A 459 2.31 -21.34 -8.19
N VAL A 460 1.33 -21.61 -7.33
CA VAL A 460 -0.04 -21.10 -7.43
C VAL A 460 -0.38 -20.35 -6.15
N PHE A 461 -0.99 -19.18 -6.29
CA PHE A 461 -1.56 -18.41 -5.19
C PHE A 461 -3.09 -18.42 -5.30
N ILE A 462 -3.77 -18.90 -4.28
CA ILE A 462 -5.23 -19.07 -4.27
C ILE A 462 -5.84 -18.13 -3.24
N VAL A 463 -6.88 -17.40 -3.64
CA VAL A 463 -7.66 -16.53 -2.76
C VAL A 463 -8.91 -17.25 -2.30
N TRP A 464 -9.14 -17.24 -1.00
CA TRP A 464 -10.26 -17.87 -0.33
C TRP A 464 -11.13 -16.83 0.36
N GLU A 465 -12.43 -17.09 0.39
CA GLU A 465 -13.40 -16.36 1.19
C GLU A 465 -14.11 -17.33 2.13
N ALA A 466 -14.11 -17.01 3.42
CA ALA A 466 -14.76 -17.79 4.47
C ALA A 466 -16.00 -17.03 4.97
N LYS A 467 -17.14 -17.17 4.32
CA LYS A 467 -18.36 -16.42 4.66
C LYS A 467 -19.54 -17.36 4.88
N ASP A 468 -20.43 -16.99 5.81
CA ASP A 468 -21.69 -17.71 6.07
C ASP A 468 -21.51 -19.23 6.30
N GLY A 469 -20.47 -19.61 7.06
CA GLY A 469 -20.16 -21.01 7.35
C GLY A 469 -19.68 -21.82 6.14
N LYS A 470 -19.14 -21.15 5.11
CA LYS A 470 -18.56 -21.79 3.92
C LYS A 470 -17.19 -21.21 3.65
N VAL A 471 -16.34 -22.00 3.01
CA VAL A 471 -15.09 -21.54 2.42
C VAL A 471 -15.19 -21.75 0.91
N THR A 472 -14.92 -20.71 0.14
CA THR A 472 -14.99 -20.74 -1.33
C THR A 472 -13.71 -20.18 -1.93
N LYS A 473 -13.26 -20.78 -3.04
CA LYS A 473 -12.22 -20.21 -3.89
C LYS A 473 -12.80 -19.02 -4.64
N VAL A 474 -12.14 -17.87 -4.53
CA VAL A 474 -12.53 -16.62 -5.20
C VAL A 474 -11.83 -16.52 -6.55
N CYS A 475 -10.50 -16.58 -6.52
CA CYS A 475 -9.64 -16.47 -7.70
C CYS A 475 -8.30 -17.14 -7.43
N GLU A 476 -7.47 -17.25 -8.48
CA GLU A 476 -6.11 -17.73 -8.38
C GLU A 476 -5.17 -16.94 -9.29
N TYR A 477 -3.90 -16.91 -8.90
CA TYR A 477 -2.79 -16.50 -9.73
C TYR A 477 -1.82 -17.66 -9.84
N ALA A 478 -1.34 -17.93 -11.04
CA ALA A 478 -0.39 -19.00 -11.31
C ALA A 478 0.81 -18.42 -12.04
N ASN A 479 2.01 -18.72 -11.54
CA ASN A 479 3.24 -18.52 -12.31
C ASN A 479 3.74 -19.89 -12.81
N ASN A 480 4.57 -19.90 -13.85
CA ASN A 480 5.17 -21.14 -14.37
C ASN A 480 6.55 -21.40 -13.77
N GLU A 481 6.87 -20.78 -12.63
CA GLU A 481 8.19 -20.90 -12.02
C GLU A 481 8.26 -22.14 -11.13
N ASN A 482 9.36 -22.87 -11.24
CA ASN A 482 9.63 -24.01 -10.39
C ASN A 482 10.14 -23.54 -9.02
N ALA A 483 9.25 -23.53 -8.04
CA ALA A 483 9.56 -23.24 -6.65
C ALA A 483 10.09 -24.49 -5.92
N GLN A 484 10.90 -24.30 -4.88
CA GLN A 484 11.38 -25.36 -3.99
C GLN A 484 10.97 -25.16 -2.53
N GLN A 485 10.86 -23.90 -2.12
CA GLN A 485 10.37 -23.43 -0.83
C GLN A 485 9.47 -22.23 -1.08
N ILE A 486 8.40 -22.06 -0.31
CA ILE A 486 7.47 -20.94 -0.49
C ILE A 486 7.06 -20.31 0.84
N ARG A 487 7.01 -18.99 0.92
CA ARG A 487 6.45 -18.24 2.04
C ARG A 487 5.68 -17.04 1.53
N SER A 488 4.60 -16.70 2.18
CA SER A 488 3.75 -15.57 1.84
C SER A 488 3.54 -14.70 3.06
N VAL A 489 3.53 -13.38 2.85
CA VAL A 489 3.40 -12.39 3.91
C VAL A 489 2.56 -11.23 3.39
N PRO A 490 1.61 -10.67 4.18
CA PRO A 490 0.91 -9.46 3.78
C PRO A 490 1.96 -8.35 3.57
N PHE A 491 1.66 -7.37 2.72
CA PHE A 491 2.61 -6.27 2.51
C PHE A 491 1.97 -4.89 2.62
N LYS A 492 0.92 -4.62 1.86
CA LYS A 492 0.03 -3.44 1.99
C LYS A 492 -1.42 -3.93 2.03
N LYS A 493 -2.39 -3.02 2.07
CA LYS A 493 -3.82 -3.35 2.10
C LYS A 493 -4.16 -4.42 1.04
N LYS A 494 -4.01 -4.10 -0.24
CA LYS A 494 -4.32 -5.03 -1.34
C LYS A 494 -3.14 -5.84 -1.85
N ALA A 495 -1.93 -5.63 -1.31
CA ALA A 495 -0.72 -6.25 -1.85
C ALA A 495 -0.05 -7.19 -0.84
N LEU A 496 0.47 -8.30 -1.34
CA LEU A 496 1.22 -9.28 -0.57
C LEU A 496 2.47 -9.71 -1.33
N ALA A 497 3.40 -10.30 -0.59
CA ALA A 497 4.64 -10.84 -1.13
C ALA A 497 4.63 -12.37 -1.05
N VAL A 498 4.97 -13.03 -2.16
CA VAL A 498 5.24 -14.46 -2.22
C VAL A 498 6.73 -14.65 -2.48
N PHE A 499 7.44 -15.07 -1.43
CA PHE A 499 8.84 -15.44 -1.49
C PHE A 499 8.97 -16.90 -1.87
N HIS A 500 9.86 -17.21 -2.81
CA HIS A 500 10.16 -18.59 -3.13
C HIS A 500 11.64 -18.83 -3.40
N ARG A 501 12.09 -20.05 -3.12
CA ARG A 501 13.43 -20.52 -3.50
C ARG A 501 13.36 -21.19 -4.86
N THR A 502 14.18 -20.74 -5.80
CA THR A 502 14.31 -21.34 -7.14
C THR A 502 15.18 -22.60 -7.11
N ILE A 503 15.14 -23.42 -8.17
CA ILE A 503 16.00 -24.62 -8.31
C ILE A 503 17.50 -24.30 -8.13
N PRO A 504 18.06 -23.21 -8.70
CA PRO A 504 19.45 -22.80 -8.45
C PRO A 504 19.73 -22.31 -7.01
N GLY A 505 18.75 -22.37 -6.12
CA GLY A 505 18.86 -21.96 -4.73
C GLY A 505 18.78 -20.45 -4.51
N LYS A 506 18.31 -19.67 -5.48
CA LYS A 506 18.14 -18.21 -5.32
C LYS A 506 16.80 -17.87 -4.68
N LEU A 507 16.76 -16.85 -3.84
CA LEU A 507 15.52 -16.26 -3.35
C LEU A 507 14.88 -15.41 -4.46
N ARG A 508 13.58 -15.55 -4.65
CA ARG A 508 12.76 -14.67 -5.49
C ARG A 508 11.59 -14.11 -4.68
N LEU A 509 11.16 -12.91 -5.08
CA LEU A 509 10.04 -12.20 -4.51
C LEU A 509 9.05 -11.87 -5.64
N THR A 510 7.84 -12.38 -5.52
CA THR A 510 6.71 -12.00 -6.40
C THR A 510 5.74 -11.16 -5.59
N THR A 511 5.48 -9.93 -6.05
CA THR A 511 4.48 -9.06 -5.42
C THR A 511 3.15 -9.21 -6.15
N LEU A 512 2.11 -9.60 -5.41
CA LEU A 512 0.76 -9.75 -5.94
C LEU A 512 -0.15 -8.66 -5.40
N GLU A 513 -1.04 -8.14 -6.24
CA GLU A 513 -2.23 -7.40 -5.83
C GLU A 513 -3.45 -8.31 -5.90
N VAL A 514 -4.30 -8.21 -4.89
CA VAL A 514 -5.56 -8.94 -4.78
C VAL A 514 -6.69 -7.94 -4.62
N ASP A 515 -7.63 -7.96 -5.57
CA ASP A 515 -8.87 -7.21 -5.50
C ASP A 515 -10.07 -8.12 -5.15
N GLU A 516 -11.29 -7.65 -5.40
CA GLU A 516 -12.50 -8.40 -5.08
C GLU A 516 -12.62 -9.71 -5.88
N THR A 517 -12.10 -9.78 -7.10
CA THR A 517 -12.33 -10.88 -8.04
C THR A 517 -11.08 -11.41 -8.73
N HIS A 518 -9.94 -10.75 -8.57
CA HIS A 518 -8.69 -11.10 -9.24
C HIS A 518 -7.50 -11.07 -8.28
N ALA A 519 -6.51 -11.89 -8.62
CA ALA A 519 -5.16 -11.81 -8.11
C ALA A 519 -4.23 -11.66 -9.32
N TYR A 520 -3.40 -10.62 -9.34
CA TYR A 520 -2.48 -10.37 -10.44
C TYR A 520 -1.13 -9.92 -9.91
N GLN A 521 -0.12 -10.17 -10.72
CA GLN A 521 1.26 -9.80 -10.41
C GLN A 521 1.45 -8.30 -10.63
N LEU A 522 1.87 -7.58 -9.58
CA LEU A 522 2.26 -6.17 -9.70
C LEU A 522 3.66 -6.03 -10.31
N ALA A 523 4.58 -6.88 -9.87
CA ALA A 523 5.90 -7.00 -10.45
C ALA A 523 6.48 -8.40 -10.25
N ASP A 524 7.30 -8.78 -11.22
CA ASP A 524 8.33 -9.78 -11.01
C ASP A 524 9.62 -9.03 -10.65
N ASP A 525 9.82 -8.79 -9.36
CA ASP A 525 11.09 -8.26 -8.91
C ASP A 525 12.12 -9.38 -9.08
N ASN A 526 12.76 -9.40 -10.25
CA ASN A 526 13.88 -10.27 -10.60
C ASN A 526 15.11 -10.06 -9.70
N GLU A 527 14.99 -9.25 -8.65
CA GLU A 527 16.00 -9.12 -7.60
C GLU A 527 16.12 -10.47 -6.87
N THR A 528 16.96 -11.32 -7.43
CA THR A 528 17.35 -12.55 -6.76
C THR A 528 18.37 -12.22 -5.68
N TYR A 529 18.12 -12.67 -4.45
CA TYR A 529 19.21 -12.81 -3.49
C TYR A 529 19.95 -14.12 -3.76
N GLY A 530 21.26 -14.11 -3.54
CA GLY A 530 22.20 -15.19 -3.85
C GLY A 530 21.81 -16.58 -3.36
N SER A 531 22.70 -17.55 -3.59
CA SER A 531 22.42 -18.94 -3.22
C SER A 531 22.20 -19.09 -1.71
N MET A 532 21.12 -19.81 -1.38
CA MET A 532 20.64 -20.12 -0.04
C MET A 532 19.93 -21.48 -0.06
N ASP A 533 19.66 -22.05 1.11
CA ASP A 533 18.92 -23.31 1.29
C ASP A 533 17.75 -23.24 2.28
N LEU A 534 17.71 -22.19 3.11
CA LEU A 534 16.66 -21.94 4.08
C LEU A 534 16.39 -20.44 4.21
N TYR A 535 15.13 -20.08 4.46
CA TYR A 535 14.76 -18.72 4.82
C TYR A 535 13.49 -18.64 5.66
N ALA A 536 13.33 -17.53 6.37
CA ALA A 536 12.13 -17.14 7.10
C ALA A 536 11.74 -15.71 6.72
N VAL A 537 10.45 -15.41 6.75
CA VAL A 537 9.91 -14.09 6.40
C VAL A 537 8.88 -13.62 7.42
N ASP A 538 8.84 -12.31 7.65
CA ASP A 538 7.77 -11.64 8.41
C ASP A 538 7.67 -10.17 7.96
N ARG A 539 6.73 -9.40 8.52
CA ARG A 539 6.51 -7.98 8.20
C ARG A 539 6.59 -7.09 9.42
N LEU A 540 7.27 -5.95 9.25
CA LEU A 540 7.18 -4.81 10.16
C LEU A 540 6.12 -3.81 9.68
N ASP A 541 5.23 -3.45 10.59
CA ASP A 541 4.17 -2.46 10.40
C ASP A 541 4.69 -1.02 10.62
N THR A 542 5.69 -0.64 9.85
CA THR A 542 6.23 0.73 9.79
C THR A 542 5.38 1.63 8.89
N ALA A 543 5.60 2.96 8.95
CA ALA A 543 4.90 3.91 8.07
C ALA A 543 5.05 3.55 6.58
N GLN A 544 6.25 3.09 6.21
CA GLN A 544 6.49 2.34 4.99
C GLN A 544 6.70 0.88 5.38
N PRO A 545 5.71 -0.02 5.21
CA PRO A 545 5.82 -1.41 5.62
C PRO A 545 7.12 -2.04 5.10
N THR A 546 7.78 -2.82 5.96
CA THR A 546 9.04 -3.49 5.62
C THR A 546 8.85 -5.00 5.68
N LEU A 547 9.16 -5.70 4.59
CA LEU A 547 9.30 -7.15 4.61
C LEU A 547 10.69 -7.47 5.16
N VAL A 548 10.72 -8.41 6.10
CA VAL A 548 11.95 -8.89 6.70
C VAL A 548 12.16 -10.31 6.21
N THR A 549 13.30 -10.59 5.59
CA THR A 549 13.71 -11.94 5.22
C THR A 549 15.02 -12.28 5.90
N VAL A 550 15.08 -13.45 6.53
CA VAL A 550 16.35 -13.99 7.05
C VAL A 550 16.67 -15.24 6.28
N VAL A 551 17.84 -15.27 5.64
CA VAL A 551 18.30 -16.38 4.79
C VAL A 551 19.50 -17.08 5.43
N ARG A 552 19.61 -18.40 5.22
CA ARG A 552 20.85 -19.14 5.46
C ARG A 552 21.72 -19.04 4.20
N THR A 553 22.88 -18.40 4.34
CA THR A 553 23.82 -18.23 3.22
C THR A 553 24.62 -19.50 2.95
N ASN A 554 25.38 -19.54 1.85
CA ASN A 554 26.33 -20.62 1.57
C ASN A 554 27.47 -20.75 2.59
N GLU A 555 27.75 -19.68 3.36
CA GLU A 555 28.68 -19.72 4.49
C GLU A 555 28.02 -20.32 5.75
N GLU A 556 26.77 -20.77 5.62
CA GLU A 556 25.92 -21.32 6.66
C GLU A 556 25.55 -20.30 7.75
N THR A 557 25.78 -19.00 7.56
CA THR A 557 25.34 -17.96 8.51
C THR A 557 23.93 -17.47 8.17
N ALA A 558 23.19 -17.00 9.17
CA ALA A 558 21.94 -16.27 8.96
C ALA A 558 22.25 -14.85 8.49
N LYS A 559 21.52 -14.35 7.48
CA LYS A 559 21.60 -12.97 7.04
C LYS A 559 20.22 -12.37 6.88
N LEU A 560 20.03 -11.20 7.46
CA LEU A 560 18.82 -10.41 7.37
C LEU A 560 18.88 -9.48 6.14
N ILE A 561 17.76 -9.45 5.42
CA ILE A 561 17.50 -8.63 4.24
C ILE A 561 16.16 -7.92 4.48
N LEU A 562 16.13 -6.62 4.22
CA LEU A 562 14.94 -5.80 4.35
C LEU A 562 14.45 -5.40 2.98
N TRP A 563 13.13 -5.36 2.81
CA TRP A 563 12.49 -4.95 1.56
C TRP A 563 11.38 -3.94 1.84
N GLN A 564 11.31 -2.89 1.06
CA GLN A 564 10.24 -1.89 1.16
C GLN A 564 9.67 -1.61 -0.22
N PHE A 565 8.37 -1.31 -0.31
CA PHE A 565 7.77 -0.82 -1.55
C PHE A 565 8.56 0.39 -2.04
N SER A 566 8.83 0.45 -3.35
CA SER A 566 9.38 1.63 -3.98
C SER A 566 8.49 2.82 -3.66
N TYR A 567 9.07 3.79 -2.97
CA TYR A 567 8.41 5.05 -2.69
C TYR A 567 8.82 6.06 -3.74
N ASN A 568 7.95 7.03 -3.97
CA ASN A 568 8.22 8.07 -4.93
C ASN A 568 9.16 9.09 -4.27
N ASN A 569 10.06 9.66 -5.06
CA ASN A 569 10.64 10.95 -4.73
C ASN A 569 9.59 12.03 -5.00
N PHE A 570 9.49 13.00 -4.12
CA PHE A 570 8.46 14.03 -4.21
C PHE A 570 8.89 15.34 -3.56
N ILE A 571 8.16 16.39 -3.88
CA ILE A 571 8.16 17.66 -3.15
C ILE A 571 6.72 18.13 -2.98
N LYS A 572 6.36 18.59 -1.76
CA LYS A 572 5.05 19.14 -1.42
C LYS A 572 5.19 20.61 -1.05
N ILE A 573 4.54 21.48 -1.82
CA ILE A 573 4.67 22.94 -1.71
C ILE A 573 3.31 23.54 -1.38
N LEU A 574 3.24 24.34 -0.33
CA LEU A 574 2.08 25.14 0.04
C LEU A 574 2.05 26.44 -0.76
N TYR A 575 1.04 26.59 -1.61
CA TYR A 575 0.71 27.81 -2.34
C TYR A 575 -0.59 28.38 -1.76
N GLY A 576 -0.48 29.45 -0.97
CA GLY A 576 -1.63 29.98 -0.23
C GLY A 576 -2.16 28.97 0.77
N ASN A 577 -3.32 28.36 0.48
CA ASN A 577 -3.95 27.32 1.28
C ASN A 577 -3.99 25.94 0.61
N GLU A 578 -3.33 25.77 -0.53
CA GLU A 578 -3.28 24.50 -1.27
C GLU A 578 -1.88 23.91 -1.27
N ILE A 579 -1.78 22.62 -0.99
CA ILE A 579 -0.55 21.85 -1.19
C ILE A 579 -0.58 21.29 -2.60
N VAL A 580 0.46 21.60 -3.36
CA VAL A 580 0.73 20.90 -4.61
C VAL A 580 1.85 19.91 -4.40
N SER A 581 1.58 18.66 -4.72
CA SER A 581 2.56 17.56 -4.68
C SER A 581 3.08 17.32 -6.08
N CYS A 582 4.40 17.39 -6.26
CA CYS A 582 5.09 16.93 -7.46
C CYS A 582 5.81 15.64 -7.11
N VAL A 583 5.51 14.55 -7.82
CA VAL A 583 5.87 13.17 -7.45
C VAL A 583 6.59 12.49 -8.63
N HIS A 584 7.32 11.42 -8.36
CA HIS A 584 8.19 10.71 -9.30
C HIS A 584 9.43 11.52 -9.72
N LEU A 585 9.96 12.34 -8.79
CA LEU A 585 11.19 13.10 -9.06
C LEU A 585 12.42 12.19 -9.19
N LYS A 586 13.46 12.69 -9.86
CA LYS A 586 14.72 11.96 -10.04
C LYS A 586 15.47 11.87 -8.71
N GLN A 587 16.12 10.73 -8.43
CA GLN A 587 16.93 10.55 -7.23
C GLN A 587 17.98 11.66 -7.12
N GLY A 588 18.12 12.24 -5.93
CA GLY A 588 19.10 13.26 -5.62
C GLY A 588 18.90 14.60 -6.33
N SER A 589 17.78 14.81 -7.05
CA SER A 589 17.58 15.99 -7.89
C SER A 589 17.02 17.21 -7.17
N ILE A 590 16.48 17.06 -5.95
CA ILE A 590 15.96 18.19 -5.18
C ILE A 590 17.17 19.01 -4.69
N PRO A 591 17.19 20.34 -4.93
CA PRO A 591 18.31 21.18 -4.54
C PRO A 591 18.70 21.03 -3.07
N GLY A 592 20.01 20.93 -2.80
CA GLY A 592 20.54 20.74 -1.44
C GLY A 592 20.05 21.81 -0.45
N TRP A 593 19.93 23.06 -0.90
CA TRP A 593 19.45 24.17 -0.05
C TRP A 593 18.00 23.98 0.44
N ILE A 594 17.13 23.28 -0.33
CA ILE A 594 15.78 22.93 0.12
C ILE A 594 15.87 21.86 1.20
N LYS A 595 16.63 20.79 0.94
CA LYS A 595 16.78 19.66 1.84
C LYS A 595 17.42 20.05 3.17
N ASP A 596 18.47 20.86 3.12
CA ASP A 596 19.21 21.29 4.30
C ASP A 596 18.38 22.21 5.19
N GLN A 597 17.56 23.09 4.61
CA GLN A 597 16.64 23.92 5.40
C GLN A 597 15.47 23.10 5.97
N LEU A 598 14.92 22.12 5.23
CA LEU A 598 13.87 21.24 5.77
C LEU A 598 14.33 20.43 7.00
N LYS A 599 15.62 20.09 7.09
CA LYS A 599 16.20 19.43 8.27
C LYS A 599 16.10 20.27 9.54
N THR A 600 15.95 21.60 9.43
CA THR A 600 15.71 22.48 10.60
C THR A 600 14.25 22.42 11.09
N GLY A 601 13.40 21.59 10.48
CA GLY A 601 11.99 21.45 10.84
C GLY A 601 11.11 22.64 10.46
N LYS A 602 11.59 23.51 9.56
CA LYS A 602 10.87 24.72 9.12
C LYS A 602 10.46 24.59 7.65
N PRO A 603 9.32 25.20 7.25
CA PRO A 603 8.98 25.35 5.84
C PRO A 603 10.05 26.16 5.09
N VAL A 604 10.28 25.83 3.82
CA VAL A 604 11.32 26.46 3.00
C VAL A 604 10.69 27.34 1.93
N PRO A 605 10.98 28.66 1.87
CA PRO A 605 10.42 29.51 0.84
C PRO A 605 11.04 29.19 -0.53
N VAL A 606 10.17 29.08 -1.54
CA VAL A 606 10.51 29.02 -2.96
C VAL A 606 9.85 30.17 -3.69
N LYS A 607 10.48 30.64 -4.76
CA LYS A 607 9.88 31.60 -5.69
C LYS A 607 9.41 30.88 -6.93
N ALA A 608 8.41 31.45 -7.59
CA ALA A 608 8.02 31.00 -8.92
C ALA A 608 9.27 30.85 -9.77
N SER A 609 9.33 29.80 -10.59
CA SER A 609 10.48 29.54 -11.47
C SER A 609 11.77 29.08 -10.75
N HIS A 610 11.83 28.92 -9.43
CA HIS A 610 12.94 28.17 -8.82
C HIS A 610 12.92 26.72 -9.28
N MET A 611 14.07 26.15 -9.69
CA MET A 611 14.16 24.70 -9.92
C MET A 611 13.97 23.98 -8.57
N ILE A 612 13.05 23.03 -8.53
CA ILE A 612 12.68 22.28 -7.31
C ILE A 612 13.00 20.79 -7.38
N GLY A 613 13.37 20.30 -8.56
CA GLY A 613 13.74 18.92 -8.80
C GLY A 613 13.89 18.64 -10.29
N ARG A 614 14.01 17.37 -10.64
CA ARG A 614 13.96 16.89 -12.02
C ARG A 614 12.94 15.77 -12.14
N LEU A 615 12.29 15.65 -13.30
CA LEU A 615 11.43 14.53 -13.63
C LEU A 615 12.25 13.24 -13.59
N GLY A 616 11.80 12.27 -12.82
CA GLY A 616 12.51 11.03 -12.58
C GLY A 616 11.66 9.82 -12.92
N HIS A 617 12.04 8.70 -12.31
CA HIS A 617 11.41 7.42 -12.50
C HIS A 617 11.33 6.64 -11.19
N SER A 618 11.26 7.32 -10.06
CA SER A 618 11.17 6.69 -8.74
C SER A 618 9.78 6.10 -8.48
N GLY A 619 9.70 5.03 -7.71
CA GLY A 619 8.44 4.43 -7.30
C GLY A 619 7.85 3.43 -8.29
N SER A 620 6.57 3.07 -8.14
CA SER A 620 5.93 2.04 -8.98
C SER A 620 5.34 2.58 -10.29
N SER A 621 6.06 3.46 -10.98
CA SER A 621 5.60 4.10 -12.23
C SER A 621 5.90 3.26 -13.48
N GLY A 622 5.01 3.33 -14.47
CA GLY A 622 5.17 2.68 -15.80
C GLY A 622 6.18 3.35 -16.74
N GLY A 623 6.88 4.39 -16.29
CA GLY A 623 7.87 5.14 -17.05
C GLY A 623 8.18 6.49 -16.38
N PRO A 624 9.25 7.18 -16.80
CA PRO A 624 9.53 8.54 -16.36
C PRO A 624 8.39 9.52 -16.69
N HIS A 625 7.75 10.06 -15.67
CA HIS A 625 6.74 11.11 -15.76
C HIS A 625 6.74 11.94 -14.47
N LEU A 626 6.01 13.05 -14.46
CA LEU A 626 5.76 13.85 -13.26
C LEU A 626 4.28 13.74 -12.90
N HIS A 627 3.97 13.20 -11.72
CA HIS A 627 2.61 13.24 -11.19
C HIS A 627 2.42 14.53 -10.38
N ILE A 628 1.34 15.27 -10.67
CA ILE A 628 1.05 16.55 -10.02
C ILE A 628 -0.39 16.56 -9.53
N GLN A 629 -0.57 16.86 -8.24
CA GLN A 629 -1.90 16.98 -7.65
C GLN A 629 -1.97 18.14 -6.66
N ALA A 630 -3.15 18.75 -6.57
CA ALA A 630 -3.44 19.82 -5.63
C ALA A 630 -4.45 19.36 -4.56
N SER A 631 -4.27 19.84 -3.33
CA SER A 631 -5.24 19.64 -2.25
C SER A 631 -5.29 20.84 -1.32
N ARG A 632 -6.49 21.24 -0.88
CA ARG A 632 -6.67 22.33 0.08
C ARG A 632 -6.42 21.83 1.49
N VAL A 633 -5.53 22.50 2.21
CA VAL A 633 -5.24 22.20 3.62
C VAL A 633 -6.46 22.50 4.49
N LYS A 634 -6.73 21.65 5.48
CA LYS A 634 -7.75 21.91 6.50
C LYS A 634 -7.41 23.20 7.26
N GLN A 635 -8.36 24.14 7.35
CA GLN A 635 -8.12 25.48 7.88
C GLN A 635 -7.43 25.50 9.26
N ALA A 636 -7.77 24.55 10.14
CA ALA A 636 -7.16 24.44 11.47
C ALA A 636 -5.64 24.19 11.44
N LEU A 637 -5.13 23.53 10.38
CA LEU A 637 -3.71 23.19 10.23
C LEU A 637 -2.90 24.31 9.57
N LEU A 638 -3.54 25.24 8.86
CA LEU A 638 -2.84 26.38 8.24
C LEU A 638 -2.27 27.35 9.27
N ALA A 639 -2.89 27.42 10.46
CA ALA A 639 -2.40 28.23 11.57
C ALA A 639 -1.18 27.61 12.29
N ASP A 640 -0.92 26.32 12.08
CA ASP A 640 0.16 25.56 12.73
C ASP A 640 0.91 24.70 11.71
N LEU A 641 1.79 25.34 10.94
CA LEU A 641 2.61 24.66 9.93
C LEU A 641 3.49 23.55 10.51
N PRO A 642 4.08 23.67 11.72
CA PRO A 642 4.74 22.54 12.37
C PRO A 642 3.83 21.32 12.56
N ASP A 643 2.60 21.49 13.06
CA ASP A 643 1.65 20.38 13.17
C ASP A 643 1.27 19.83 11.80
N LEU A 644 1.02 20.69 10.80
CA LEU A 644 0.77 20.26 9.43
C LEU A 644 1.91 19.39 8.88
N MET A 645 3.17 19.82 9.02
CA MET A 645 4.34 19.07 8.57
C MET A 645 4.48 17.74 9.32
N ARG A 646 4.21 17.71 10.64
CA ARG A 646 4.22 16.49 11.45
C ARG A 646 3.19 15.49 10.94
N ARG A 647 1.95 15.95 10.72
CA ARG A 647 0.83 15.14 10.21
C ARG A 647 1.10 14.61 8.80
N MET A 648 1.64 15.45 7.92
CA MET A 648 2.05 15.05 6.57
C MET A 648 3.12 13.95 6.57
N LYS A 649 4.11 14.03 7.47
CA LYS A 649 5.12 12.97 7.65
C LYS A 649 4.53 11.66 8.18
N ALA A 650 3.46 11.76 8.96
CA ALA A 650 2.72 10.63 9.50
C ALA A 650 1.65 10.09 8.52
N ASP A 651 1.58 10.63 7.29
CA ASP A 651 0.56 10.31 6.28
C ASP A 651 -0.89 10.46 6.80
N GLU A 652 -1.10 11.41 7.73
CA GLU A 652 -2.43 11.76 8.20
C GLU A 652 -3.19 12.58 7.14
N ASP A 653 -4.52 12.43 7.10
CA ASP A 653 -5.37 13.26 6.23
C ASP A 653 -5.36 14.72 6.69
N VAL A 654 -4.62 15.56 5.96
CA VAL A 654 -4.47 17.01 6.24
C VAL A 654 -5.20 17.89 5.24
N SER A 655 -5.76 17.34 4.17
CA SER A 655 -6.18 18.13 3.01
C SER A 655 -7.28 17.46 2.19
N VAL A 656 -7.99 18.25 1.39
CA VAL A 656 -9.06 17.78 0.51
C VAL A 656 -8.69 18.05 -0.94
N ILE A 657 -8.90 17.08 -1.84
CA ILE A 657 -8.53 17.17 -3.26
C ILE A 657 -8.98 18.46 -3.93
N ARG A 658 -8.21 19.00 -4.88
CA ARG A 658 -8.58 20.21 -5.63
C ARG A 658 -8.27 20.06 -7.12
N PRO A 659 -9.09 20.65 -8.00
CA PRO A 659 -8.74 20.81 -9.41
C PRO A 659 -7.35 21.40 -9.57
N ILE A 660 -6.52 20.82 -10.42
CA ILE A 660 -5.27 21.46 -10.83
C ILE A 660 -5.45 22.15 -12.17
N GLN A 661 -5.07 23.41 -12.24
CA GLN A 661 -5.18 24.26 -13.42
C GLN A 661 -3.89 25.02 -13.63
N PHE A 662 -3.53 25.27 -14.87
CA PHE A 662 -2.28 25.93 -15.23
C PHE A 662 -2.52 27.29 -15.88
N HIS A 663 -1.43 28.04 -16.06
CA HIS A 663 -1.27 29.23 -16.92
C HIS A 663 0.18 29.31 -17.43
N GLY A 664 0.44 30.19 -18.41
CA GLY A 664 1.79 30.35 -18.98
C GLY A 664 2.20 29.22 -19.93
N ALA A 665 1.23 28.57 -20.57
CA ALA A 665 1.47 27.53 -21.58
C ALA A 665 0.37 27.54 -22.66
N LEU A 666 0.65 26.89 -23.79
CA LEU A 666 -0.31 26.60 -24.83
C LEU A 666 -0.67 25.12 -24.83
N ALA A 667 -1.92 24.76 -25.09
CA ALA A 667 -2.38 23.38 -25.16
C ALA A 667 -3.30 23.13 -26.37
N MET A 668 -3.28 21.90 -26.87
CA MET A 668 -4.28 21.35 -27.79
C MET A 668 -4.35 19.83 -27.60
N ALA A 669 -5.37 19.19 -28.16
CA ALA A 669 -5.42 17.73 -28.19
C ALA A 669 -4.22 17.16 -28.95
N ASN A 670 -3.70 16.02 -28.48
CA ASN A 670 -2.57 15.32 -29.09
C ASN A 670 -2.84 14.95 -30.57
N SER A 671 -4.11 14.69 -30.91
CA SER A 671 -4.53 14.36 -32.27
C SER A 671 -4.30 15.53 -33.24
N GLY A 672 -3.29 15.40 -34.09
CA GLY A 672 -3.00 16.36 -35.17
C GLY A 672 -1.87 17.34 -34.89
N VAL A 673 -1.12 17.15 -33.80
CA VAL A 673 0.14 17.88 -33.56
C VAL A 673 1.19 17.56 -34.64
N LYS A 674 1.98 18.57 -35.01
CA LYS A 674 3.04 18.51 -36.02
C LYS A 674 4.38 18.96 -35.44
N PRO A 675 5.52 18.54 -36.01
CA PRO A 675 6.83 19.09 -35.61
C PRO A 675 6.92 20.58 -35.96
N GLY A 676 7.56 21.38 -35.10
CA GLY A 676 7.82 22.81 -35.33
C GLY A 676 7.17 23.77 -34.33
N GLY A 677 6.82 23.29 -33.13
CA GLY A 677 6.31 24.08 -32.01
C GLY A 677 5.01 24.83 -32.33
N ALA A 678 4.85 26.01 -31.71
CA ALA A 678 3.66 26.85 -31.90
C ALA A 678 3.41 27.26 -33.35
N GLY A 679 4.47 27.52 -34.13
CA GLY A 679 4.35 27.99 -35.52
C GLY A 679 3.72 26.96 -36.47
N ALA A 680 3.99 25.67 -36.24
CA ALA A 680 3.42 24.58 -37.03
C ALA A 680 2.00 24.16 -36.59
N ASN A 681 1.57 24.61 -35.41
CA ASN A 681 0.37 24.13 -34.72
C ASN A 681 -0.55 25.30 -34.32
N PRO A 682 -1.26 25.94 -35.28
CA PRO A 682 -2.15 27.07 -34.99
C PRO A 682 -3.35 26.71 -34.10
N GLY A 683 -3.60 25.42 -33.88
CA GLY A 683 -4.61 24.89 -32.97
C GLY A 683 -4.23 24.99 -31.49
N LEU A 684 -2.98 25.33 -31.16
CA LEU A 684 -2.54 25.58 -29.78
C LEU A 684 -3.23 26.84 -29.21
N GLY A 685 -4.04 26.64 -28.19
CA GLY A 685 -4.71 27.71 -27.43
C GLY A 685 -4.05 27.94 -26.08
N GLU A 686 -4.26 29.11 -25.48
CA GLU A 686 -3.71 29.40 -24.14
C GLU A 686 -4.36 28.52 -23.06
N LEU A 687 -3.55 27.93 -22.21
CA LEU A 687 -3.95 27.12 -21.06
C LEU A 687 -4.14 28.03 -19.83
N GLU A 688 -5.02 29.03 -19.91
CA GLU A 688 -5.17 30.07 -18.86
C GLU A 688 -6.30 29.75 -17.86
N GLY A 689 -5.92 29.27 -16.68
CA GLY A 689 -6.86 28.84 -15.65
C GLY A 689 -7.68 27.64 -16.10
N MET A 690 -6.99 26.66 -16.70
CA MET A 690 -7.56 25.43 -17.24
C MET A 690 -6.60 24.27 -16.97
N GLY A 691 -7.13 23.05 -16.85
CA GLY A 691 -6.31 21.83 -16.92
C GLY A 691 -6.71 20.95 -18.09
N ALA A 692 -6.14 19.75 -18.15
CA ALA A 692 -6.36 18.78 -19.22
C ALA A 692 -7.30 17.66 -18.74
N TYR A 693 -8.30 17.32 -19.55
CA TYR A 693 -9.25 16.24 -19.26
C TYR A 693 -10.03 15.80 -20.51
N PHE A 694 -10.58 14.58 -20.48
CA PHE A 694 -11.34 13.91 -21.57
C PHE A 694 -10.53 13.54 -22.83
N SER A 695 -9.28 13.96 -22.92
CA SER A 695 -8.37 13.72 -24.05
C SER A 695 -6.94 13.87 -23.56
N GLU A 696 -5.99 13.28 -24.27
CA GLU A 696 -4.57 13.59 -24.11
C GLU A 696 -4.27 14.96 -24.71
N TYR A 697 -3.61 15.83 -23.94
CA TYR A 697 -3.22 17.16 -24.41
C TYR A 697 -1.72 17.24 -24.59
N VAL A 698 -1.29 17.84 -25.68
CA VAL A 698 0.09 18.30 -25.84
C VAL A 698 0.18 19.77 -25.43
N VAL A 699 1.20 20.09 -24.65
CA VAL A 699 1.39 21.37 -24.01
C VAL A 699 2.78 21.92 -24.35
N LEU A 700 2.81 23.20 -24.70
CA LEU A 700 4.01 23.97 -24.99
C LEU A 700 4.15 25.10 -23.97
N PRO A 701 5.17 25.08 -23.09
CA PRO A 701 5.47 26.20 -22.21
C PRO A 701 5.67 27.51 -22.98
N LEU A 702 5.15 28.63 -22.47
CA LEU A 702 5.40 29.95 -23.05
C LEU A 702 6.68 30.57 -22.46
N LYS A 703 7.32 31.42 -23.26
CA LYS A 703 8.41 32.27 -22.80
C LYS A 703 7.78 33.45 -22.06
N GLU A 704 8.06 33.54 -20.77
CA GLU A 704 7.65 34.69 -19.95
C GLU A 704 8.50 35.92 -20.19
#